data_AF-A0A8S1N6Z9-F1
#
_entry.id   AF-A0A8S1N6Z9-F1
#
_cell.length_a   1.000
_cell.length_b   1.000
_cell.length_c   1.000
_cell.angle_alpha   90.00
_cell.angle_beta   90.00
_cell.angle_gamma   90.00
#
_symmetry.space_group_name_H-M   'P 1'
#
loop_
_entity.id
_entity.type
_entity.pdbx_description
1 polymer ?
#
loop_
_entity_poly.entity_id
_entity_poly.type
_entity_poly.pdbx_seq_one_letter_code
_entity_poly.pdbx_strand_id
1 'polypeptide(L)'
;MLSLENFNQISFKQPIINSPRSFEACRLCGILPLELIQIGIKELKQRNPELRLNKQGWEIIWQHHEIRRQEKLQACLEARQQLIDAGFHFNNQEEEEQAIVDKSDELQASQNQQELEKIQWRQQKEIQQMLEHEKKQQEIRERNELKQRQIQERQQRRDEQLKQSRVKQEYDRVQRERDRQIKLQREEQNLKIKAKQQYKKELQRVQIEQLRQKELQQEYRRREEERKQRQQIFKEQMQEIQLRHEMELQQKKLIMEINDRERLEKQEQSRQEKIYASQQAQLELKSKLQIVKQLQMEQLERMREQFQIKQTKIEERRLEFERQKEQKIIENYFNIQQHQEKMKQVIERAQNQEEKKYYDYQQKQEIVNQRKKQLEYEKLQEFFIKKQQQEEKEQHRIDAIQNVEKNQQIRTMELNNKLILKEQMILEKQMEKQQIQEQIKLQEILKMKDKKEALERLQRKQEYEKESLRQKIEEKMRRTDNLQLQKSRIQEQRLQMKQIANYQKEELKHQFELIKQGKIEILQQSIQNECQQQQEFCQIEDHPISNQKKGRPQTALPKKKDEVSRPKSALTKKVQNEEKKVIKVHIDQQKQCELEFLEQQQQEEMINLLENEQRLEQEREKQLYQIENKQEQLRLEKIFQIERDQAKKRILDLQDEHKNQIEELMSN
;
A
#
# COMPACT_ATOMS: atom_id res chain seq x y z
N MET A 1 7.31 19.15 -51.91
CA MET A 1 7.03 19.47 -50.50
C MET A 1 7.69 18.40 -49.62
N LEU A 2 8.26 18.82 -48.50
CA LEU A 2 8.76 17.95 -47.43
C LEU A 2 7.60 17.58 -46.50
N SER A 3 7.33 16.29 -46.41
CA SER A 3 6.29 15.61 -45.66
C SER A 3 6.91 14.71 -44.59
N LEU A 4 6.09 14.11 -43.74
CA LEU A 4 6.55 13.18 -42.71
C LEU A 4 7.25 11.92 -43.26
N GLU A 5 7.04 11.55 -44.54
CA GLU A 5 7.67 10.37 -45.16
C GLU A 5 9.04 10.66 -45.78
N ASN A 6 9.32 11.89 -46.19
CA ASN A 6 10.49 12.24 -47.00
C ASN A 6 11.37 13.35 -46.40
N PHE A 7 11.11 13.78 -45.17
CA PHE A 7 11.98 14.74 -44.50
C PHE A 7 13.27 14.10 -44.00
N ASN A 8 14.35 14.88 -44.00
CA ASN A 8 15.64 14.41 -43.49
C ASN A 8 15.64 14.45 -41.96
N GLN A 9 15.61 13.27 -41.33
CA GLN A 9 15.56 13.12 -39.88
C GLN A 9 16.82 13.60 -39.16
N ILE A 10 17.95 13.77 -39.87
CA ILE A 10 19.25 14.11 -39.27
C ILE A 10 19.57 15.60 -39.44
N SER A 11 18.92 16.28 -40.39
CA SER A 11 19.24 17.66 -40.73
C SER A 11 18.36 18.67 -40.00
N PHE A 12 18.98 19.65 -39.33
CA PHE A 12 18.32 20.81 -38.74
C PHE A 12 18.02 21.95 -39.72
N LYS A 13 18.26 21.76 -41.04
CA LYS A 13 18.00 22.80 -42.04
C LYS A 13 16.50 23.05 -42.18
N GLN A 14 16.07 24.31 -42.05
CA GLN A 14 14.68 24.71 -42.29
C GLN A 14 14.40 24.88 -43.81
N PRO A 15 13.16 24.65 -44.28
CA PRO A 15 12.00 24.12 -43.54
C PRO A 15 12.08 22.60 -43.33
N ILE A 16 11.79 22.14 -42.11
CA ILE A 16 11.90 20.72 -41.72
C ILE A 16 10.76 19.89 -42.33
N ILE A 17 9.53 20.36 -42.17
CA ILE A 17 8.31 19.82 -42.79
C ILE A 17 7.51 21.02 -43.27
N ASN A 18 7.07 21.00 -44.53
CA ASN A 18 6.27 22.09 -45.12
C ASN A 18 4.96 21.62 -45.79
N SER A 19 4.68 20.31 -45.78
CA SER A 19 3.40 19.77 -46.22
C SER A 19 2.29 20.14 -45.22
N PRO A 20 1.18 20.79 -45.66
CA PRO A 20 0.09 21.21 -44.77
C PRO A 20 -0.49 20.04 -43.95
N ARG A 21 -0.78 18.91 -44.60
CA ARG A 21 -1.31 17.70 -43.94
C ARG A 21 -0.34 17.12 -42.91
N SER A 22 0.96 17.16 -43.22
CA SER A 22 1.99 16.69 -42.27
C SER A 22 2.09 17.61 -41.06
N PHE A 23 1.96 18.92 -41.27
CA PHE A 23 1.98 19.91 -40.21
C PHE A 23 0.72 19.83 -39.33
N GLU A 24 -0.44 19.59 -39.93
CA GLU A 24 -1.70 19.36 -39.24
C GLU A 24 -1.68 18.07 -38.41
N ALA A 25 -1.13 16.97 -38.96
CA ALA A 25 -0.93 15.74 -38.21
C ALA A 25 -0.06 15.94 -36.96
N CYS A 26 1.03 16.70 -37.08
CA CYS A 26 1.87 17.08 -35.95
C CYS A 26 1.08 17.86 -34.89
N ARG A 27 0.24 18.82 -35.30
CA ARG A 27 -0.62 19.62 -34.41
C ARG A 27 -1.67 18.78 -33.69
N LEU A 28 -2.38 17.90 -34.40
CA LEU A 28 -3.33 16.94 -33.82
C LEU A 28 -2.67 16.04 -32.78
N CYS A 29 -1.43 15.65 -33.04
CA CYS A 29 -0.64 14.86 -32.11
C CYS A 29 -0.03 15.70 -30.97
N GLY A 30 -0.04 17.03 -31.00
CA GLY A 30 0.64 17.89 -30.03
C GLY A 30 2.17 17.81 -30.10
N ILE A 31 2.72 17.35 -31.22
CA ILE A 31 4.16 17.13 -31.44
C ILE A 31 4.70 18.26 -32.31
N LEU A 32 5.86 18.82 -31.93
CA LEU A 32 6.52 19.84 -32.75
C LEU A 32 7.36 19.18 -33.85
N PRO A 33 7.43 19.74 -35.08
CA PRO A 33 8.30 19.20 -36.14
C PRO A 33 9.77 19.06 -35.73
N LEU A 34 10.26 19.95 -34.87
CA LEU A 34 11.62 19.92 -34.32
C LEU A 34 11.89 18.70 -33.42
N GLU A 35 10.86 18.11 -32.81
CA GLU A 35 10.99 16.94 -31.93
C GLU A 35 11.15 15.64 -32.72
N LEU A 36 10.90 15.65 -34.04
CA LEU A 36 11.04 14.49 -34.91
C LEU A 36 12.47 14.32 -35.46
N ILE A 37 13.31 15.34 -35.28
CA ILE A 37 14.72 15.34 -35.70
C ILE A 37 15.55 14.54 -34.70
N GLN A 38 16.45 13.72 -35.21
CA GLN A 38 17.43 12.99 -34.44
C GLN A 38 18.47 13.95 -33.84
N ILE A 39 18.67 13.86 -32.53
CA ILE A 39 19.57 14.71 -31.77
C ILE A 39 20.78 13.88 -31.33
N GLY A 40 21.99 14.41 -31.52
CA GLY A 40 23.22 13.75 -31.06
C GLY A 40 23.44 13.90 -29.54
N ILE A 41 24.26 13.03 -28.95
CA ILE A 41 24.61 13.10 -27.51
C ILE A 41 25.16 14.48 -27.11
N LYS A 42 25.93 15.15 -27.98
CA LYS A 42 26.50 16.48 -27.71
C LYS A 42 25.42 17.55 -27.51
N GLU A 43 24.42 17.57 -28.38
CA GLU A 43 23.29 18.50 -28.29
C GLU A 43 22.39 18.15 -27.09
N LEU A 44 22.22 16.86 -26.81
CA LEU A 44 21.46 16.40 -25.65
C LEU A 44 22.08 16.86 -24.32
N LYS A 45 23.43 16.88 -24.25
CA LYS A 45 24.20 17.49 -23.15
C LYS A 45 23.96 18.99 -23.03
N GLN A 46 23.98 19.71 -24.14
CA GLN A 46 23.74 21.16 -24.17
C GLN A 46 22.32 21.52 -23.70
N ARG A 47 21.31 20.71 -24.07
CA ARG A 47 19.92 20.90 -23.63
C ARG A 47 19.69 20.57 -22.16
N ASN A 48 20.58 19.78 -21.55
CA ASN A 48 20.44 19.31 -20.17
C ASN A 48 21.74 19.52 -19.37
N PRO A 49 22.22 20.76 -19.21
CA PRO A 49 23.50 21.04 -18.57
C PRO A 49 23.52 20.68 -17.08
N GLU A 50 22.36 20.60 -16.45
CA GLU A 50 22.21 20.27 -15.03
C GLU A 50 22.52 18.79 -14.73
N LEU A 51 22.42 17.91 -15.74
CA LEU A 51 22.64 16.48 -15.56
C LEU A 51 24.13 16.15 -15.61
N ARG A 52 24.74 15.92 -14.44
CA ARG A 52 26.12 15.43 -14.34
C ARG A 52 26.15 13.90 -14.44
N LEU A 53 26.10 13.39 -15.67
CA LEU A 53 26.08 11.95 -15.95
C LEU A 53 27.37 11.44 -16.58
N ASN A 54 27.71 10.19 -16.27
CA ASN A 54 28.81 9.44 -16.88
C ASN A 54 28.49 9.10 -18.35
N LYS A 55 29.50 8.65 -19.12
CA LYS A 55 29.35 8.31 -20.55
C LYS A 55 28.18 7.35 -20.80
N GLN A 56 28.06 6.29 -20.00
CA GLN A 56 26.97 5.31 -20.07
C GLN A 56 25.61 5.93 -19.78
N GLY A 57 25.51 6.83 -18.79
CA GLY A 57 24.25 7.51 -18.46
C GLY A 57 23.73 8.37 -19.61
N TRP A 58 24.63 9.06 -20.32
CA TRP A 58 24.26 9.82 -21.52
C TRP A 58 23.81 8.96 -22.68
N GLU A 59 24.41 7.77 -22.83
CA GLU A 59 24.03 6.80 -23.86
C GLU A 59 22.63 6.23 -23.62
N ILE A 60 22.30 5.89 -22.37
CA ILE A 60 20.95 5.45 -21.97
C ILE A 60 19.91 6.55 -22.23
N ILE A 61 20.20 7.79 -21.83
CA ILE A 61 19.28 8.92 -22.09
C ILE A 61 19.08 9.14 -23.59
N TRP A 62 20.16 9.05 -24.37
CA TRP A 62 20.07 9.20 -25.82
C TRP A 62 19.25 8.08 -26.47
N GLN A 63 19.45 6.82 -26.09
CA GLN A 63 18.65 5.69 -26.56
C GLN A 63 17.17 5.88 -26.23
N HIS A 64 16.85 6.29 -25.00
CA HIS A 64 15.48 6.59 -24.59
C HIS A 64 14.86 7.71 -25.44
N HIS A 65 15.58 8.81 -25.65
CA HIS A 65 15.11 9.89 -26.52
C HIS A 65 14.90 9.44 -27.98
N GLU A 66 15.76 8.57 -28.51
CA GLU A 66 15.64 8.05 -29.87
C GLU A 66 14.41 7.14 -30.00
N ILE A 67 14.15 6.25 -29.03
CA ILE A 67 12.95 5.42 -28.99
C ILE A 67 11.69 6.31 -28.96
N ARG A 68 11.65 7.31 -28.07
CA ARG A 68 10.52 8.25 -27.98
C ARG A 68 10.31 9.05 -29.26
N ARG A 69 11.40 9.47 -29.92
CA ARG A 69 11.33 10.16 -31.21
C ARG A 69 10.69 9.28 -32.28
N GLN A 70 11.05 8.01 -32.34
CA GLN A 70 10.47 7.06 -33.29
C GLN A 70 8.97 6.83 -33.03
N GLU A 71 8.57 6.65 -31.77
CA GLU A 71 7.16 6.54 -31.37
C GLU A 71 6.35 7.79 -31.78
N LYS A 72 6.93 8.99 -31.58
CA LYS A 72 6.33 10.25 -32.01
C LYS A 72 6.16 10.33 -33.52
N LEU A 73 7.21 9.96 -34.26
CA LEU A 73 7.18 9.95 -35.72
C LEU A 73 6.10 9.02 -36.23
N GLN A 74 6.00 7.81 -35.67
CA GLN A 74 4.95 6.85 -36.02
C GLN A 74 3.55 7.41 -35.73
N ALA A 75 3.32 8.00 -34.55
CA ALA A 75 2.03 8.61 -34.22
C ALA A 75 1.65 9.75 -35.18
N CYS A 76 2.62 10.57 -35.61
CA CYS A 76 2.39 11.61 -36.62
C CYS A 76 2.09 11.02 -38.00
N LEU A 77 2.74 9.92 -38.40
CA LEU A 77 2.46 9.22 -39.66
C LEU A 77 1.05 8.64 -39.67
N GLU A 78 0.63 7.99 -38.57
CA GLU A 78 -0.71 7.45 -38.41
C GLU A 78 -1.77 8.57 -38.45
N ALA A 79 -1.56 9.67 -37.73
CA ALA A 79 -2.46 10.83 -37.78
C ALA A 79 -2.53 11.46 -39.18
N ARG A 80 -1.42 11.51 -39.91
CA ARG A 80 -1.40 11.98 -41.30
C ARG A 80 -2.21 11.05 -42.20
N GLN A 81 -2.08 9.74 -42.04
CA GLN A 81 -2.85 8.78 -42.81
C GLN A 81 -4.34 8.95 -42.54
N GLN A 82 -4.74 9.09 -41.27
CA GLN A 82 -6.12 9.39 -40.88
C GLN A 82 -6.64 10.68 -41.52
N LEU A 83 -5.83 11.74 -41.62
CA LEU A 83 -6.20 12.98 -42.32
C LEU A 83 -6.36 12.77 -43.84
N ILE A 84 -5.54 11.92 -44.44
CA ILE A 84 -5.65 11.57 -45.87
C ILE A 84 -6.95 10.80 -46.11
N ASP A 85 -7.26 9.83 -45.25
CA ASP A 85 -8.45 8.99 -45.32
C ASP A 85 -9.72 9.82 -45.04
N ALA A 86 -9.71 10.69 -44.03
CA ALA A 86 -10.82 11.60 -43.70
C ALA A 86 -11.03 12.69 -44.77
N GLY A 87 -9.95 13.14 -45.42
CA GLY A 87 -10.00 14.07 -46.55
C GLY A 87 -10.69 13.49 -47.79
N PHE A 88 -10.91 12.17 -47.85
CA PHE A 88 -11.74 11.52 -48.86
C PHE A 88 -13.25 11.70 -48.61
N HIS A 89 -13.65 12.15 -47.41
CA HIS A 89 -15.07 12.32 -47.02
C HIS A 89 -15.54 13.77 -46.86
N PHE A 90 -14.64 14.75 -46.85
CA PHE A 90 -15.04 16.16 -46.68
C PHE A 90 -15.76 16.79 -47.89
N ASN A 91 -15.60 16.22 -49.10
CA ASN A 91 -16.30 16.71 -50.29
C ASN A 91 -17.78 16.27 -50.38
N ASN A 92 -18.25 15.35 -49.54
CA ASN A 92 -19.63 14.85 -49.62
C ASN A 92 -20.60 15.52 -48.63
N GLN A 93 -20.14 16.39 -47.73
CA GLN A 93 -21.02 17.09 -46.79
C GLN A 93 -21.55 18.44 -47.28
N GLU A 94 -20.97 19.01 -48.34
CA GLU A 94 -21.55 20.22 -48.96
C GLU A 94 -22.72 19.90 -49.92
N GLU A 95 -22.86 18.64 -50.37
CA GLU A 95 -23.98 18.23 -51.23
C GLU A 95 -25.27 17.85 -50.46
N GLU A 96 -25.21 17.56 -49.15
CA GLU A 96 -26.40 17.22 -48.35
C GLU A 96 -27.15 18.45 -47.78
N GLU A 97 -26.53 19.63 -47.71
CA GLU A 97 -27.22 20.86 -47.27
C GLU A 97 -28.03 21.54 -48.40
N GLN A 98 -27.90 21.10 -49.65
CA GLN A 98 -28.66 21.62 -50.80
C GLN A 98 -29.89 20.80 -51.21
N ALA A 99 -30.08 19.59 -50.65
CA ALA A 99 -31.20 18.72 -51.00
C ALA A 99 -32.50 18.94 -50.16
N ILE A 100 -32.51 19.91 -49.24
CA ILE A 100 -33.63 20.12 -48.30
C ILE A 100 -34.62 21.22 -48.76
N VAL A 101 -34.37 21.88 -49.90
CA VAL A 101 -35.16 23.06 -50.33
C VAL A 101 -36.35 22.73 -51.26
N ASP A 102 -36.42 21.54 -51.88
CA ASP A 102 -37.36 21.26 -52.98
C ASP A 102 -38.56 20.34 -52.64
N LYS A 103 -39.03 20.30 -51.39
CA LYS A 103 -40.23 19.52 -51.01
C LYS A 103 -41.30 20.35 -50.28
N SER A 104 -41.61 21.54 -50.79
CA SER A 104 -42.53 22.47 -50.09
C SER A 104 -43.99 22.43 -50.55
N ASP A 105 -44.37 21.79 -51.66
CA ASP A 105 -45.74 21.96 -52.21
C ASP A 105 -46.70 20.77 -52.00
N GLU A 106 -46.22 19.63 -51.49
CA GLU A 106 -47.05 18.44 -51.22
C GLU A 106 -47.36 18.24 -49.71
N LEU A 107 -46.98 19.20 -48.85
CA LEU A 107 -47.00 19.04 -47.39
C LEU A 107 -48.24 19.61 -46.68
N GLN A 108 -49.17 20.28 -47.36
CA GLN A 108 -50.29 20.94 -46.65
C GLN A 108 -51.47 20.01 -46.31
N ALA A 109 -51.59 18.86 -46.96
CA ALA A 109 -52.53 17.80 -46.53
C ALA A 109 -51.87 16.81 -45.54
N SER A 110 -50.54 16.65 -45.59
CA SER A 110 -49.78 15.76 -44.70
C SER A 110 -49.52 16.36 -43.30
N GLN A 111 -49.47 17.69 -43.16
CA GLN A 111 -49.15 18.35 -41.88
C GLN A 111 -50.14 18.04 -40.74
N ASN A 112 -51.43 17.84 -41.04
CA ASN A 112 -52.43 17.47 -40.01
C ASN A 112 -52.31 16.00 -39.58
N GLN A 113 -51.87 15.09 -40.48
CA GLN A 113 -51.54 13.71 -40.12
C GLN A 113 -50.19 13.61 -39.41
N GLN A 114 -49.19 14.39 -39.85
CA GLN A 114 -47.88 14.47 -39.22
C GLN A 114 -47.90 15.12 -37.84
N GLU A 115 -48.86 16.00 -37.52
CA GLU A 115 -49.00 16.52 -36.15
C GLU A 115 -49.59 15.48 -35.20
N LEU A 116 -50.56 14.68 -35.65
CA LEU A 116 -51.06 13.52 -34.90
C LEU A 116 -49.98 12.43 -34.77
N GLU A 117 -49.23 12.12 -35.83
CA GLU A 117 -48.07 11.22 -35.78
C GLU A 117 -46.96 11.80 -34.91
N LYS A 118 -46.69 13.11 -34.91
CA LYS A 118 -45.70 13.74 -34.01
C LYS A 118 -46.14 13.66 -32.56
N ILE A 119 -47.45 13.75 -32.27
CA ILE A 119 -47.98 13.57 -30.92
C ILE A 119 -47.85 12.09 -30.52
N GLN A 120 -48.23 11.14 -31.37
CA GLN A 120 -48.06 9.70 -31.12
C GLN A 120 -46.59 9.29 -31.02
N TRP A 121 -45.72 9.88 -31.83
CA TRP A 121 -44.27 9.63 -31.82
C TRP A 121 -43.61 10.26 -30.59
N ARG A 122 -44.06 11.44 -30.13
CA ARG A 122 -43.62 11.99 -28.84
C ARG A 122 -44.07 11.11 -27.68
N GLN A 123 -45.31 10.63 -27.70
CA GLN A 123 -45.80 9.69 -26.68
C GLN A 123 -45.05 8.35 -26.73
N GLN A 124 -44.79 7.79 -27.92
CA GLN A 124 -43.96 6.59 -28.06
C GLN A 124 -42.52 6.82 -27.61
N LYS A 125 -41.95 8.00 -27.88
CA LYS A 125 -40.59 8.35 -27.46
C LYS A 125 -40.52 8.61 -25.96
N GLU A 126 -41.53 9.20 -25.34
CA GLU A 126 -41.64 9.30 -23.87
C GLU A 126 -41.81 7.92 -23.23
N ILE A 127 -42.65 7.06 -23.80
CA ILE A 127 -42.79 5.66 -23.35
C ILE A 127 -41.46 4.90 -23.52
N GLN A 128 -40.76 5.10 -24.62
CA GLN A 128 -39.46 4.48 -24.88
C GLN A 128 -38.39 5.02 -23.93
N GLN A 129 -38.39 6.31 -23.62
CA GLN A 129 -37.50 6.92 -22.62
C GLN A 129 -37.82 6.42 -21.20
N MET A 130 -39.09 6.24 -20.86
CA MET A 130 -39.48 5.63 -19.58
C MET A 130 -39.08 4.16 -19.50
N LEU A 131 -39.27 3.37 -20.56
CA LEU A 131 -38.84 1.98 -20.64
C LEU A 131 -37.31 1.83 -20.62
N GLU A 132 -36.58 2.72 -21.29
CA GLU A 132 -35.11 2.77 -21.26
C GLU A 132 -34.61 3.18 -19.87
N HIS A 133 -35.27 4.13 -19.22
CA HIS A 133 -34.97 4.51 -17.85
C HIS A 133 -35.26 3.36 -16.87
N GLU A 134 -36.38 2.65 -17.03
CA GLU A 134 -36.73 1.49 -16.21
C GLU A 134 -35.77 0.31 -16.44
N LYS A 135 -35.39 0.05 -17.70
CA LYS A 135 -34.38 -0.95 -18.05
C LYS A 135 -33.01 -0.59 -17.49
N LYS A 136 -32.62 0.68 -17.53
CA LYS A 136 -31.36 1.17 -16.93
C LYS A 136 -31.38 1.09 -15.41
N GLN A 137 -32.52 1.38 -14.77
CA GLN A 137 -32.72 1.19 -13.34
C GLN A 137 -32.63 -0.29 -12.95
N GLN A 138 -33.19 -1.18 -13.77
CA GLN A 138 -33.13 -2.62 -13.55
C GLN A 138 -31.70 -3.17 -13.75
N GLU A 139 -30.99 -2.70 -14.77
CA GLU A 139 -29.58 -3.04 -15.00
C GLU A 139 -28.68 -2.54 -13.85
N ILE A 140 -28.97 -1.36 -13.27
CA ILE A 140 -28.28 -0.85 -12.07
C ILE A 140 -28.56 -1.76 -10.86
N ARG A 141 -29.82 -2.21 -10.67
CA ARG A 141 -30.17 -3.15 -9.60
C ARG A 141 -29.44 -4.48 -9.76
N GLU A 142 -29.47 -5.08 -10.95
CA GLU A 142 -28.78 -6.34 -11.26
C GLU A 142 -27.25 -6.22 -11.08
N ARG A 143 -26.65 -5.09 -11.51
CA ARG A 143 -25.22 -4.83 -11.32
C ARG A 143 -24.86 -4.64 -9.85
N ASN A 144 -25.72 -4.03 -9.05
CA ASN A 144 -25.53 -3.86 -7.61
C ASN A 144 -25.71 -5.19 -6.86
N GLU A 145 -26.71 -6.00 -7.23
CA GLU A 145 -26.90 -7.35 -6.69
C GLU A 145 -25.71 -8.26 -7.03
N LEU A 146 -25.19 -8.20 -8.27
CA LEU A 146 -24.00 -8.95 -8.67
C LEU A 146 -22.76 -8.53 -7.87
N LYS A 147 -22.56 -7.21 -7.66
CA LYS A 147 -21.49 -6.70 -6.81
C LYS A 147 -21.63 -7.17 -5.37
N GLN A 148 -22.84 -7.14 -4.79
CA GLN A 148 -23.08 -7.66 -3.44
C GLN A 148 -22.79 -9.15 -3.34
N ARG A 149 -23.21 -9.97 -4.31
CA ARG A 149 -22.88 -11.40 -4.35
C ARG A 149 -21.38 -11.65 -4.44
N GLN A 150 -20.64 -10.89 -5.26
CA GLN A 150 -19.18 -11.00 -5.35
C GLN A 150 -18.48 -10.58 -4.06
N ILE A 151 -19.00 -9.58 -3.34
CA ILE A 151 -18.47 -9.16 -2.03
C ILE A 151 -18.70 -10.26 -0.99
N GLN A 152 -19.91 -10.84 -0.94
CA GLN A 152 -20.23 -11.97 -0.05
C GLN A 152 -19.37 -13.19 -0.35
N GLU A 153 -19.16 -13.54 -1.63
CA GLU A 153 -18.30 -14.67 -2.01
C GLU A 153 -16.82 -14.42 -1.64
N ARG A 154 -16.32 -13.19 -1.80
CA ARG A 154 -14.96 -12.81 -1.36
C ARG A 154 -14.82 -12.86 0.17
N GLN A 155 -15.84 -12.47 0.93
CA GLN A 155 -15.86 -12.61 2.38
C GLN A 155 -15.85 -14.08 2.81
N GLN A 156 -16.69 -14.93 2.22
CA GLN A 156 -16.71 -16.36 2.51
C GLN A 156 -15.36 -17.03 2.20
N ARG A 157 -14.72 -16.70 1.08
CA ARG A 157 -13.37 -17.21 0.75
C ARG A 157 -12.30 -16.75 1.75
N ARG A 158 -12.38 -15.50 2.23
CA ARG A 158 -11.47 -14.98 3.28
C ARG A 158 -11.70 -15.71 4.61
N ASP A 159 -12.95 -15.96 4.97
CA ASP A 159 -13.30 -16.67 6.20
C ASP A 159 -12.85 -18.14 6.17
N GLU A 160 -12.96 -18.80 5.02
CA GLU A 160 -12.44 -20.16 4.81
C GLU A 160 -10.90 -20.21 4.89
N GLN A 161 -10.21 -19.25 4.28
CA GLN A 161 -8.74 -19.13 4.39
C GLN A 161 -8.29 -18.84 5.83
N LEU A 162 -9.02 -17.99 6.56
CA LEU A 162 -8.77 -17.73 7.98
C LEU A 162 -9.00 -18.97 8.83
N LYS A 163 -10.05 -19.76 8.56
CA LYS A 163 -10.30 -21.03 9.24
C LYS A 163 -9.17 -22.03 8.98
N GLN A 164 -8.73 -22.19 7.74
CA GLN A 164 -7.61 -23.08 7.40
C GLN A 164 -6.28 -22.62 8.03
N SER A 165 -6.02 -21.32 8.07
CA SER A 165 -4.84 -20.74 8.72
C SER A 165 -4.86 -20.96 10.24
N ARG A 166 -6.02 -20.82 10.90
CA ARG A 166 -6.19 -21.11 12.33
C ARG A 166 -5.95 -22.58 12.66
N VAL A 167 -6.48 -23.51 11.87
CA VAL A 167 -6.25 -24.96 12.05
C VAL A 167 -4.76 -25.29 11.90
N LYS A 168 -4.06 -24.67 10.93
CA LYS A 168 -2.62 -24.86 10.74
C LYS A 168 -1.78 -24.27 11.89
N GLN A 169 -2.15 -23.08 12.38
CA GLN A 169 -1.50 -22.46 13.54
C GLN A 169 -1.72 -23.26 14.84
N GLU A 170 -2.91 -23.83 15.05
CA GLU A 170 -3.16 -24.71 16.20
C GLU A 170 -2.36 -26.00 16.12
N TYR A 171 -2.27 -26.63 14.94
CA TYR A 171 -1.44 -27.81 14.73
C TYR A 171 0.05 -27.53 15.03
N ASP A 172 0.57 -26.40 14.56
CA ASP A 172 1.96 -25.97 14.82
C ASP A 172 2.21 -25.59 16.28
N ARG A 173 1.19 -25.08 16.98
CA ARG A 173 1.27 -24.77 18.42
C ARG A 173 1.33 -26.04 19.24
N VAL A 174 0.50 -27.03 18.92
CA VAL A 174 0.47 -28.35 19.60
C VAL A 174 1.78 -29.12 19.37
N GLN A 175 2.37 -29.04 18.17
CA GLN A 175 3.70 -29.61 17.89
C GLN A 175 4.80 -28.94 18.72
N ARG A 176 4.81 -27.61 18.79
CA ARG A 176 5.79 -26.85 19.61
C ARG A 176 5.65 -27.10 21.11
N GLU A 177 4.44 -27.32 21.61
CA GLU A 177 4.22 -27.69 23.02
C GLU A 177 4.72 -29.10 23.33
N ARG A 178 4.55 -30.08 22.42
CA ARG A 178 5.14 -31.43 22.57
C ARG A 178 6.67 -31.39 22.58
N ASP A 179 7.28 -30.62 21.68
CA ASP A 179 8.74 -30.49 21.63
C ASP A 179 9.32 -29.78 22.87
N ARG A 180 8.61 -28.79 23.42
CA ARG A 180 8.99 -28.14 24.69
C ARG A 180 8.93 -29.11 25.86
N GLN A 181 7.89 -29.95 25.95
CA GLN A 181 7.78 -30.96 27.01
C GLN A 181 8.90 -32.00 26.93
N ILE A 182 9.29 -32.42 25.73
CA ILE A 182 10.41 -33.37 25.52
C ILE A 182 11.75 -32.74 25.92
N LYS A 183 11.98 -31.45 25.62
CA LYS A 183 13.19 -30.73 26.05
C LYS A 183 13.27 -30.58 27.57
N LEU A 184 12.17 -30.17 28.21
CA LEU A 184 12.08 -30.04 29.67
C LEU A 184 12.37 -31.37 30.40
N GLN A 185 11.86 -32.49 29.89
CA GLN A 185 12.15 -33.81 30.47
C GLN A 185 13.63 -34.22 30.34
N ARG A 186 14.28 -33.90 29.22
CA ARG A 186 15.73 -34.15 29.02
C ARG A 186 16.59 -33.27 29.94
N GLU A 187 16.21 -32.02 30.13
CA GLU A 187 16.90 -31.09 31.03
C GLU A 187 16.74 -31.49 32.50
N GLU A 188 15.55 -31.95 32.92
CA GLU A 188 15.30 -32.43 34.28
C GLU A 188 16.10 -33.71 34.59
N GLN A 189 16.22 -34.64 33.63
CA GLN A 189 17.08 -35.82 33.76
C GLN A 189 18.56 -35.45 33.88
N ASN A 190 19.02 -34.49 33.08
CA ASN A 190 20.40 -34.00 33.14
C ASN A 190 20.73 -33.28 34.46
N LEU A 191 19.77 -32.53 35.02
CA LEU A 191 19.91 -31.89 36.33
C LEU A 191 19.95 -32.92 37.47
N LYS A 192 19.12 -33.98 37.42
CA LYS A 192 19.17 -35.08 38.39
C LYS A 192 20.50 -35.85 38.37
N ILE A 193 21.11 -36.00 37.20
CA ILE A 193 22.44 -36.63 37.06
C ILE A 193 23.53 -35.74 37.66
N LYS A 194 23.50 -34.43 37.39
CA LYS A 194 24.46 -33.46 37.94
C LYS A 194 24.33 -33.30 39.47
N ALA A 195 23.11 -33.29 40.01
CA ALA A 195 22.87 -33.21 41.45
C ALA A 195 23.41 -34.44 42.20
N LYS A 196 23.25 -35.65 41.65
CA LYS A 196 23.82 -36.89 42.22
C LYS A 196 25.36 -36.89 42.20
N GLN A 197 25.97 -36.29 41.18
CA GLN A 197 27.43 -36.14 41.10
C GLN A 197 27.97 -35.08 42.08
N GLN A 198 27.21 -34.01 42.33
CA GLN A 198 27.57 -32.98 43.30
C GLN A 198 27.44 -33.49 44.75
N TYR A 199 26.38 -34.23 45.08
CA TYR A 199 26.20 -34.84 46.41
C TYR A 199 27.35 -35.79 46.81
N LYS A 200 27.88 -36.56 45.86
CA LYS A 200 29.07 -37.42 46.08
C LYS A 200 30.36 -36.62 46.33
N LYS A 201 30.50 -35.44 45.71
CA LYS A 201 31.67 -34.56 45.90
C LYS A 201 31.57 -33.75 47.19
N GLU A 202 30.37 -33.45 47.65
CA GLU A 202 30.11 -32.71 48.89
C GLU A 202 30.33 -33.58 50.14
N LEU A 203 29.95 -34.87 50.07
CA LEU A 203 30.23 -35.85 51.13
C LEU A 203 31.74 -36.01 51.41
N GLN A 204 32.58 -35.86 50.38
CA GLN A 204 34.04 -35.92 50.48
C GLN A 204 34.67 -34.62 51.01
N ARG A 205 33.98 -33.47 50.87
CA ARG A 205 34.46 -32.18 51.38
C ARG A 205 34.16 -32.00 52.86
N VAL A 206 32.99 -32.46 53.33
CA VAL A 206 32.57 -32.36 54.75
C VAL A 206 33.52 -33.10 55.70
N GLN A 207 34.13 -34.21 55.27
CA GLN A 207 35.11 -34.96 56.07
C GLN A 207 36.47 -34.23 56.23
N ILE A 208 36.84 -33.37 55.26
CA ILE A 208 38.10 -32.61 55.26
C ILE A 208 37.94 -31.29 56.03
N GLU A 209 36.73 -30.74 56.05
CA GLU A 209 36.42 -29.45 56.70
C GLU A 209 36.30 -29.56 58.23
N GLN A 210 35.89 -30.72 58.77
CA GLN A 210 35.82 -30.98 60.22
C GLN A 210 37.20 -30.96 60.92
N LEU A 211 38.29 -31.23 60.20
CA LEU A 211 39.66 -31.13 60.74
C LEU A 211 40.20 -29.69 60.75
N ARG A 212 39.69 -28.80 59.88
CA ARG A 212 40.16 -27.40 59.76
C ARG A 212 39.42 -26.41 60.67
N GLN A 213 38.22 -26.74 61.14
CA GLN A 213 37.40 -25.85 61.98
C GLN A 213 37.90 -25.69 63.43
N LYS A 214 38.80 -26.56 63.92
CA LYS A 214 39.41 -26.40 65.26
C LYS A 214 40.50 -25.32 65.31
N GLU A 215 41.11 -24.95 64.19
CA GLU A 215 42.22 -23.98 64.15
C GLU A 215 41.76 -22.53 63.92
N LEU A 216 40.59 -22.32 63.30
CA LEU A 216 40.09 -20.99 62.91
C LEU A 216 39.30 -20.23 63.99
N GLN A 217 38.92 -20.89 65.10
CA GLN A 217 38.10 -20.26 66.16
C GLN A 217 38.88 -19.27 67.04
N GLN A 218 40.21 -19.24 66.99
CA GLN A 218 41.03 -18.29 67.76
C GLN A 218 41.34 -16.98 67.02
N GLU A 219 41.22 -16.93 65.69
CA GLU A 219 41.55 -15.74 64.89
C GLU A 219 40.36 -14.76 64.72
N TYR A 220 39.12 -15.25 64.89
CA TYR A 220 37.90 -14.47 64.65
C TYR A 220 37.61 -13.40 65.73
N ARG A 221 38.12 -13.57 66.96
CA ARG A 221 37.83 -12.65 68.08
C ARG A 221 38.57 -11.31 68.00
N ARG A 222 39.66 -11.19 67.21
CA ARG A 222 40.41 -9.92 67.07
C ARG A 222 39.94 -9.01 65.93
N ARG A 223 39.14 -9.48 64.97
CA ARG A 223 38.67 -8.68 63.82
C ARG A 223 37.27 -8.07 63.98
N GLU A 224 36.59 -8.34 65.10
CA GLU A 224 35.20 -7.87 65.33
C GLU A 224 35.11 -6.46 65.94
N GLU A 225 36.14 -6.00 66.65
CA GLU A 225 36.15 -4.70 67.33
C GLU A 225 36.45 -3.53 66.37
N GLU A 226 37.23 -3.74 65.30
CA GLU A 226 37.56 -2.68 64.32
C GLU A 226 36.44 -2.37 63.31
N ARG A 227 35.46 -3.27 63.12
CA ARG A 227 34.34 -3.03 62.18
C ARG A 227 33.24 -2.13 62.76
N LYS A 228 33.12 -2.03 64.08
CA LYS A 228 32.05 -1.25 64.73
C LYS A 228 32.25 0.27 64.63
N GLN A 229 33.50 0.75 64.60
CA GLN A 229 33.77 2.20 64.52
C GLN A 229 33.63 2.78 63.10
N ARG A 230 33.86 1.98 62.04
CA ARG A 230 33.69 2.44 60.64
C ARG A 230 32.23 2.42 60.16
N GLN A 231 31.34 1.67 60.82
CA GLN A 231 29.91 1.62 60.48
C GLN A 231 29.08 2.79 61.03
N GLN A 232 29.59 3.56 62.01
CA GLN A 232 28.87 4.72 62.55
C GLN A 232 29.04 5.97 61.67
N ILE A 233 30.24 6.23 61.15
CA ILE A 233 30.54 7.39 60.30
C ILE A 233 29.83 7.32 58.93
N PHE A 234 29.65 6.12 58.38
CA PHE A 234 28.94 5.92 57.11
C PHE A 234 27.41 6.05 57.24
N LYS A 235 26.86 5.86 58.45
CA LYS A 235 25.41 6.01 58.69
C LYS A 235 24.99 7.48 58.77
N GLU A 236 25.83 8.35 59.31
CA GLU A 236 25.53 9.78 59.46
C GLU A 236 25.57 10.51 58.10
N GLN A 237 26.56 10.22 57.25
CA GLN A 237 26.65 10.82 55.90
C GLN A 237 25.56 10.33 54.93
N MET A 238 25.04 9.12 55.13
CA MET A 238 23.95 8.56 54.31
C MET A 238 22.58 9.14 54.70
N GLN A 239 22.38 9.50 55.97
CA GLN A 239 21.15 10.14 56.45
C GLN A 239 21.01 11.59 55.95
N GLU A 240 22.11 12.33 55.85
CA GLU A 240 22.11 13.71 55.36
C GLU A 240 21.79 13.82 53.85
N ILE A 241 22.27 12.86 53.05
CA ILE A 241 21.97 12.76 51.62
C ILE A 241 20.51 12.31 51.38
N GLN A 242 19.97 11.44 52.22
CA GLN A 242 18.56 11.01 52.14
C GLN A 242 17.59 12.15 52.45
N LEU A 243 17.90 13.00 53.44
CA LEU A 243 17.04 14.14 53.81
C LEU A 243 16.97 15.21 52.70
N ARG A 244 18.08 15.46 51.99
CA ARG A 244 18.10 16.37 50.83
C ARG A 244 17.27 15.86 49.65
N HIS A 245 17.32 14.55 49.39
CA HIS A 245 16.57 13.94 48.30
C HIS A 245 15.07 13.85 48.60
N GLU A 246 14.69 13.71 49.88
CA GLU A 246 13.29 13.70 50.32
C GLU A 246 12.61 15.07 50.15
N MET A 247 13.34 16.16 50.41
CA MET A 247 12.87 17.54 50.17
C MET A 247 12.68 17.87 48.68
N GLU A 248 13.59 17.41 47.81
CA GLU A 248 13.44 17.56 46.34
C GLU A 248 12.27 16.73 45.77
N LEU A 249 12.02 15.55 46.34
CA LEU A 249 10.88 14.70 45.97
C LEU A 249 9.54 15.32 46.37
N GLN A 250 9.44 16.02 47.49
CA GLN A 250 8.20 16.68 47.93
C GLN A 250 7.83 17.88 47.04
N GLN A 251 8.80 18.66 46.55
CA GLN A 251 8.54 19.75 45.60
C GLN A 251 8.13 19.23 44.22
N LYS A 252 8.72 18.12 43.75
CA LYS A 252 8.28 17.45 42.52
C LYS A 252 6.90 16.82 42.64
N LYS A 253 6.53 16.28 43.82
CA LYS A 253 5.20 15.72 44.09
C LYS A 253 4.09 16.76 44.00
N LEU A 254 4.28 17.97 44.54
CA LEU A 254 3.27 19.03 44.47
C LEU A 254 3.02 19.54 43.03
N ILE A 255 4.06 19.62 42.20
CA ILE A 255 3.93 20.01 40.78
C ILE A 255 3.29 18.87 39.96
N MET A 256 3.53 17.62 40.33
CA MET A 256 2.94 16.44 39.70
C MET A 256 1.47 16.24 40.12
N GLU A 257 1.10 16.52 41.38
CA GLU A 257 -0.29 16.44 41.88
C GLU A 257 -1.22 17.44 41.20
N ILE A 258 -0.75 18.65 40.87
CA ILE A 258 -1.56 19.65 40.15
C ILE A 258 -1.81 19.19 38.71
N ASN A 259 -0.80 18.65 38.03
CA ASN A 259 -0.93 18.13 36.66
C ASN A 259 -1.69 16.79 36.60
N ASP A 260 -1.56 15.95 37.62
CA ASP A 260 -2.28 14.67 37.72
C ASP A 260 -3.76 14.90 38.03
N ARG A 261 -4.14 15.98 38.73
CA ARG A 261 -5.54 16.32 38.99
C ARG A 261 -6.30 16.72 37.72
N GLU A 262 -5.68 17.53 36.86
CA GLU A 262 -6.25 17.87 35.53
C GLU A 262 -6.27 16.66 34.57
N ARG A 263 -5.30 15.75 34.70
CA ARG A 263 -5.23 14.51 33.92
C ARG A 263 -6.28 13.48 34.39
N LEU A 264 -6.53 13.41 35.70
CA LEU A 264 -7.54 12.55 36.32
C LEU A 264 -8.95 12.97 35.96
N GLU A 265 -9.28 14.26 35.94
CA GLU A 265 -10.63 14.72 35.55
C GLU A 265 -10.94 14.38 34.08
N LYS A 266 -9.97 14.54 33.16
CA LYS A 266 -10.11 14.11 31.75
C LYS A 266 -10.14 12.58 31.61
N GLN A 267 -9.37 11.88 32.43
CA GLN A 267 -9.36 10.42 32.43
C GLN A 267 -10.64 9.84 33.03
N GLU A 268 -11.28 10.52 33.97
CA GLU A 268 -12.51 10.11 34.65
C GLU A 268 -13.74 10.29 33.76
N GLN A 269 -13.81 11.36 32.96
CA GLN A 269 -14.81 11.50 31.89
C GLN A 269 -14.66 10.40 30.82
N SER A 270 -13.42 10.15 30.36
CA SER A 270 -13.14 9.01 29.47
C SER A 270 -13.42 7.66 30.14
N ARG A 271 -13.28 7.55 31.47
CA ARG A 271 -13.58 6.34 32.24
C ARG A 271 -15.08 6.10 32.32
N GLN A 272 -15.90 7.12 32.50
CA GLN A 272 -17.35 6.99 32.57
C GLN A 272 -17.93 6.54 31.22
N GLU A 273 -17.45 7.12 30.11
CA GLU A 273 -17.80 6.66 28.75
C GLU A 273 -17.32 5.23 28.49
N LYS A 274 -16.11 4.89 28.92
CA LYS A 274 -15.58 3.52 28.83
C LYS A 274 -16.27 2.54 29.77
N ILE A 275 -16.80 2.97 30.92
CA ILE A 275 -17.57 2.12 31.83
C ILE A 275 -18.93 1.82 31.20
N TYR A 276 -19.58 2.78 30.54
CA TYR A 276 -20.83 2.57 29.83
C TYR A 276 -20.64 1.62 28.63
N ALA A 277 -19.61 1.86 27.81
CA ALA A 277 -19.24 0.98 26.69
C ALA A 277 -18.76 -0.40 27.17
N SER A 278 -18.04 -0.47 28.28
CA SER A 278 -17.60 -1.72 28.92
C SER A 278 -18.78 -2.47 29.53
N GLN A 279 -19.81 -1.80 30.06
CA GLN A 279 -21.01 -2.47 30.56
C GLN A 279 -21.82 -3.11 29.43
N GLN A 280 -21.99 -2.43 28.29
CA GLN A 280 -22.58 -3.03 27.09
C GLN A 280 -21.73 -4.19 26.56
N ALA A 281 -20.41 -4.00 26.44
CA ALA A 281 -19.50 -5.05 26.01
C ALA A 281 -19.43 -6.22 27.01
N GLN A 282 -19.60 -5.99 28.31
CA GLN A 282 -19.66 -7.01 29.34
C GLN A 282 -20.95 -7.81 29.29
N LEU A 283 -22.08 -7.21 28.92
CA LEU A 283 -23.34 -7.94 28.71
C LEU A 283 -23.23 -8.85 27.49
N GLU A 284 -22.67 -8.36 26.39
CA GLU A 284 -22.41 -9.18 25.20
C GLU A 284 -21.36 -10.25 25.45
N LEU A 285 -20.28 -9.92 26.17
CA LEU A 285 -19.24 -10.86 26.54
C LEU A 285 -19.75 -11.89 27.55
N LYS A 286 -20.64 -11.53 28.48
CA LYS A 286 -21.30 -12.47 29.40
C LYS A 286 -22.17 -13.44 28.62
N SER A 287 -22.95 -12.97 27.65
CA SER A 287 -23.75 -13.82 26.76
C SER A 287 -22.87 -14.80 25.96
N LYS A 288 -21.79 -14.30 25.33
CA LYS A 288 -20.81 -15.13 24.60
C LYS A 288 -20.05 -16.09 25.52
N LEU A 289 -19.68 -15.65 26.72
CA LEU A 289 -19.04 -16.49 27.75
C LEU A 289 -20.00 -17.56 28.28
N GLN A 290 -21.30 -17.30 28.35
CA GLN A 290 -22.28 -18.29 28.79
C GLN A 290 -22.37 -19.44 27.79
N ILE A 291 -22.37 -19.11 26.49
CA ILE A 291 -22.34 -20.08 25.38
C ILE A 291 -21.01 -20.87 25.39
N VAL A 292 -19.88 -20.18 25.56
CA VAL A 292 -18.56 -20.84 25.65
C VAL A 292 -18.45 -21.70 26.91
N LYS A 293 -19.02 -21.26 28.04
CA LYS A 293 -19.04 -22.02 29.30
C LYS A 293 -19.91 -23.26 29.19
N GLN A 294 -21.03 -23.22 28.48
CA GLN A 294 -21.84 -24.40 28.17
C GLN A 294 -21.07 -25.39 27.30
N LEU A 295 -20.42 -24.92 26.23
CA LEU A 295 -19.56 -25.76 25.38
C LEU A 295 -18.35 -26.34 26.14
N GLN A 296 -17.73 -25.57 27.03
CA GLN A 296 -16.64 -26.05 27.88
C GLN A 296 -17.12 -27.04 28.95
N MET A 297 -18.32 -26.88 29.50
CA MET A 297 -18.91 -27.85 30.42
C MET A 297 -19.16 -29.18 29.73
N GLU A 298 -19.74 -29.17 28.51
CA GLU A 298 -19.92 -30.39 27.71
C GLU A 298 -18.58 -31.06 27.36
N GLN A 299 -17.54 -30.26 27.05
CA GLN A 299 -16.19 -30.80 26.81
C GLN A 299 -15.54 -31.37 28.09
N LEU A 300 -15.76 -30.73 29.24
CA LEU A 300 -15.27 -31.22 30.53
C LEU A 300 -16.00 -32.49 30.99
N GLU A 301 -17.30 -32.62 30.70
CA GLU A 301 -18.04 -33.86 30.94
C GLU A 301 -17.53 -35.01 30.08
N ARG A 302 -17.32 -34.79 28.78
CA ARG A 302 -16.68 -35.78 27.90
C ARG A 302 -15.27 -36.16 28.36
N MET A 303 -14.50 -35.19 28.85
CA MET A 303 -13.17 -35.43 29.42
C MET A 303 -13.22 -36.20 30.76
N ARG A 304 -14.21 -35.93 31.60
CA ARG A 304 -14.44 -36.67 32.86
C ARG A 304 -14.83 -38.11 32.60
N GLU A 305 -15.71 -38.36 31.63
CA GLU A 305 -16.08 -39.71 31.19
C GLU A 305 -14.86 -40.46 30.65
N GLN A 306 -14.05 -39.81 29.79
CA GLN A 306 -12.81 -40.41 29.29
C GLN A 306 -11.77 -40.67 30.39
N PHE A 307 -11.74 -39.81 31.42
CA PHE A 307 -10.85 -40.00 32.57
C PHE A 307 -11.32 -41.14 33.47
N GLN A 308 -12.63 -41.26 33.73
CA GLN A 308 -13.21 -42.39 34.48
C GLN A 308 -12.99 -43.72 33.75
N ILE A 309 -13.14 -43.76 32.43
CA ILE A 309 -12.82 -44.93 31.59
C ILE A 309 -11.33 -45.27 31.65
N LYS A 310 -10.45 -44.27 31.82
CA LYS A 310 -9.00 -44.51 31.99
C LYS A 310 -8.65 -44.94 33.41
N GLN A 311 -9.30 -44.41 34.44
CA GLN A 311 -9.10 -44.81 35.83
C GLN A 311 -9.51 -46.27 36.04
N THR A 312 -10.67 -46.66 35.56
CA THR A 312 -11.14 -48.06 35.60
C THR A 312 -10.16 -49.02 34.92
N LYS A 313 -9.67 -48.67 33.72
CA LYS A 313 -8.63 -49.47 33.02
C LYS A 313 -7.28 -49.50 33.73
N ILE A 314 -6.93 -48.47 34.49
CA ILE A 314 -5.68 -48.44 35.29
C ILE A 314 -5.84 -49.26 36.57
N GLU A 315 -7.01 -49.22 37.22
CA GLU A 315 -7.33 -50.05 38.38
C GLU A 315 -7.39 -51.53 38.03
N GLU A 316 -7.96 -51.89 36.88
CA GLU A 316 -7.94 -53.27 36.35
C GLU A 316 -6.50 -53.77 36.17
N ARG A 317 -5.63 -52.96 35.54
CA ARG A 317 -4.21 -53.30 35.37
C ARG A 317 -3.44 -53.35 36.69
N ARG A 318 -3.81 -52.51 37.67
CA ARG A 318 -3.22 -52.53 39.00
C ARG A 318 -3.60 -53.80 39.76
N LEU A 319 -4.86 -54.23 39.67
CA LEU A 319 -5.37 -55.47 40.26
C LEU A 319 -4.73 -56.71 39.61
N GLU A 320 -4.46 -56.69 38.31
CA GLU A 320 -3.68 -57.74 37.64
C GLU A 320 -2.22 -57.77 38.10
N PHE A 321 -1.61 -56.59 38.29
CA PHE A 321 -0.22 -56.48 38.76
C PHE A 321 -0.06 -56.88 40.23
N GLU A 322 -1.03 -56.54 41.10
CA GLU A 322 -1.03 -56.97 42.50
C GLU A 322 -1.17 -58.49 42.63
N ARG A 323 -2.05 -59.13 41.83
CA ARG A 323 -2.13 -60.61 41.73
C ARG A 323 -0.81 -61.26 41.31
N GLN A 324 -0.12 -60.70 40.31
CA GLN A 324 1.18 -61.21 39.86
C GLN A 324 2.29 -60.99 40.90
N LYS A 325 2.20 -59.91 41.69
CA LYS A 325 3.16 -59.60 42.75
C LYS A 325 3.00 -60.55 43.94
N GLU A 326 1.77 -60.89 44.33
CA GLU A 326 1.49 -61.86 45.39
C GLU A 326 2.00 -63.27 45.03
N GLN A 327 1.81 -63.70 43.77
CA GLN A 327 2.36 -64.98 43.28
C GLN A 327 3.89 -65.02 43.40
N LYS A 328 4.59 -63.93 43.04
CA LYS A 328 6.05 -63.85 43.16
C LYS A 328 6.57 -63.79 44.59
N ILE A 329 5.79 -63.24 45.52
CA ILE A 329 6.15 -63.20 46.95
C ILE A 329 6.09 -64.62 47.54
N ILE A 330 5.09 -65.42 47.15
CA ILE A 330 4.97 -66.82 47.57
C ILE A 330 6.12 -67.68 47.01
N GLU A 331 6.46 -67.50 45.73
CA GLU A 331 7.62 -68.20 45.11
C GLU A 331 8.96 -67.82 45.76
N ASN A 332 9.16 -66.54 46.12
CA ASN A 332 10.37 -66.11 46.80
C ASN A 332 10.46 -66.63 48.24
N TYR A 333 9.35 -66.74 48.95
CA TYR A 333 9.34 -67.31 50.31
C TYR A 333 9.81 -68.77 50.31
N PHE A 334 9.38 -69.55 49.31
CA PHE A 334 9.80 -70.94 49.12
C PHE A 334 11.31 -71.07 48.82
N ASN A 335 11.87 -70.19 47.99
CA ASN A 335 13.29 -70.19 47.65
C ASN A 335 14.20 -69.75 48.82
N ILE A 336 13.72 -68.86 49.69
CA ILE A 336 14.47 -68.41 50.87
C ILE A 336 14.60 -69.53 51.92
N GLN A 337 13.55 -70.34 52.12
CA GLN A 337 13.63 -71.49 53.03
C GLN A 337 14.65 -72.54 52.55
N GLN A 338 14.69 -72.85 51.25
CA GLN A 338 15.70 -73.79 50.70
C GLN A 338 17.13 -73.26 50.81
N HIS A 339 17.33 -71.93 50.78
CA HIS A 339 18.65 -71.33 50.95
C HIS A 339 19.11 -71.35 52.43
N GLN A 340 18.19 -71.26 53.39
CA GLN A 340 18.53 -71.33 54.82
C GLN A 340 19.01 -72.72 55.25
N GLU A 341 18.48 -73.80 54.67
CA GLU A 341 18.95 -75.17 54.94
C GLU A 341 20.37 -75.43 54.40
N LYS A 342 20.68 -74.91 53.20
CA LYS A 342 22.04 -75.00 52.61
C LYS A 342 23.08 -74.23 53.41
N MET A 343 22.69 -73.12 54.05
CA MET A 343 23.60 -72.28 54.83
C MET A 343 24.00 -72.92 56.17
N LYS A 344 23.12 -73.71 56.80
CA LYS A 344 23.44 -74.48 58.02
C LYS A 344 24.52 -75.54 57.78
N GLN A 345 24.53 -76.18 56.61
CA GLN A 345 25.53 -77.20 56.26
C GLN A 345 26.94 -76.65 55.97
N VAL A 346 27.05 -75.34 55.66
CA VAL A 346 28.33 -74.68 55.37
C VAL A 346 29.03 -74.18 56.64
N ILE A 347 28.26 -73.79 57.66
CA ILE A 347 28.79 -73.30 58.94
C ILE A 347 29.46 -74.44 59.73
N GLU A 348 28.94 -75.67 59.65
CA GLU A 348 29.50 -76.85 60.31
C GLU A 348 30.85 -77.32 59.71
N ARG A 349 31.09 -77.06 58.42
CA ARG A 349 32.37 -77.38 57.75
C ARG A 349 33.48 -76.34 58.01
N ALA A 350 33.11 -75.11 58.32
CA ALA A 350 34.05 -74.02 58.59
C ALA A 350 34.73 -74.17 59.97
N GLN A 351 34.00 -74.64 60.99
CA GLN A 351 34.53 -74.82 62.34
C GLN A 351 35.64 -75.89 62.42
N ASN A 352 35.56 -76.95 61.60
CA ASN A 352 36.59 -78.01 61.55
C ASN A 352 37.90 -77.62 60.83
N GLN A 353 37.96 -76.45 60.16
CA GLN A 353 39.16 -76.00 59.43
C GLN A 353 39.98 -74.93 60.18
N GLU A 354 39.46 -74.35 61.27
CA GLU A 354 40.21 -73.40 62.09
C GLU A 354 41.22 -74.08 63.05
N GLU A 355 40.95 -75.30 63.51
CA GLU A 355 41.88 -76.03 64.40
C GLU A 355 43.22 -76.41 63.72
N LYS A 356 43.27 -76.50 62.39
CA LYS A 356 44.50 -76.84 61.64
C LYS A 356 45.44 -75.67 61.38
N LYS A 357 45.00 -74.41 61.61
CA LYS A 357 45.78 -73.22 61.23
C LYS A 357 46.72 -72.69 62.32
N TYR A 358 46.66 -73.23 63.54
CA TYR A 358 47.50 -72.81 64.66
C TYR A 358 48.95 -73.34 64.55
N TYR A 359 49.19 -74.46 63.86
CA TYR A 359 50.51 -75.10 63.77
C TYR A 359 51.45 -74.55 62.67
N ASP A 360 50.91 -73.92 61.62
CA ASP A 360 51.68 -73.47 60.45
C ASP A 360 52.33 -72.07 60.59
N TYR A 361 52.01 -71.35 61.67
CA TYR A 361 52.42 -69.94 61.83
C TYR A 361 53.87 -69.78 62.34
N GLN A 362 54.45 -70.78 63.03
CA GLN A 362 55.80 -70.68 63.59
C GLN A 362 56.94 -70.88 62.58
N GLN A 363 56.73 -71.59 61.47
CA GLN A 363 57.81 -71.87 60.50
C GLN A 363 58.06 -70.75 59.48
N LYS A 364 57.17 -69.77 59.34
CA LYS A 364 57.25 -68.73 58.28
C LYS A 364 58.04 -67.48 58.66
N GLN A 365 58.48 -67.33 59.91
CA GLN A 365 59.20 -66.12 60.36
C GLN A 365 60.67 -66.06 59.90
N GLU A 366 61.33 -67.18 59.61
CA GLU A 366 62.76 -67.18 59.24
C GLU A 366 63.02 -66.88 57.76
N ILE A 367 62.07 -67.17 56.87
CA ILE A 367 62.21 -66.98 55.40
C ILE A 367 62.10 -65.50 54.99
N VAL A 368 61.42 -64.67 55.78
CA VAL A 368 61.14 -63.26 55.46
C VAL A 368 62.38 -62.37 55.55
N ASN A 369 63.36 -62.71 56.39
CA ASN A 369 64.56 -61.89 56.59
C ASN A 369 65.60 -62.01 55.46
N GLN A 370 65.60 -63.09 54.68
CA GLN A 370 66.54 -63.27 53.56
C GLN A 370 66.09 -62.57 52.27
N ARG A 371 64.77 -62.41 52.07
CA ARG A 371 64.17 -61.79 50.87
C ARG A 371 64.28 -60.26 50.84
N LYS A 372 64.55 -59.63 51.98
CA LYS A 372 64.66 -58.17 52.13
C LYS A 372 65.93 -57.58 51.51
N LYS A 373 67.01 -58.38 51.37
CA LYS A 373 68.31 -57.92 50.82
C LYS A 373 68.39 -57.93 49.28
N GLN A 374 67.54 -58.68 48.57
CA GLN A 374 67.53 -58.73 47.10
C GLN A 374 66.70 -57.58 46.47
N LEU A 375 65.71 -57.08 47.21
CA LEU A 375 64.75 -56.05 46.77
C LEU A 375 65.32 -54.62 46.68
N GLU A 376 66.50 -54.36 47.24
CA GLU A 376 67.13 -53.04 47.19
C GLU A 376 67.94 -52.81 45.90
N TYR A 377 68.44 -53.88 45.27
CA TYR A 377 69.24 -53.79 44.02
C TYR A 377 68.35 -53.58 42.78
N GLU A 378 67.15 -54.17 42.76
CA GLU A 378 66.17 -54.02 41.66
C GLU A 378 65.56 -52.60 41.62
N LYS A 379 65.44 -51.92 42.77
CA LYS A 379 64.91 -50.55 42.86
C LYS A 379 65.80 -49.50 42.18
N LEU A 380 67.11 -49.73 42.14
CA LEU A 380 68.07 -48.82 41.48
C LEU A 380 68.00 -48.91 39.95
N GLN A 381 67.74 -50.10 39.39
CA GLN A 381 67.55 -50.28 37.94
C GLN A 381 66.21 -49.73 37.46
N GLU A 382 65.13 -49.90 38.25
CA GLU A 382 63.84 -49.27 37.93
C GLU A 382 63.89 -47.74 37.90
N PHE A 383 64.75 -47.12 38.71
CA PHE A 383 64.86 -45.66 38.77
C PHE A 383 65.44 -45.07 37.46
N PHE A 384 66.44 -45.73 36.87
CA PHE A 384 67.03 -45.30 35.60
C PHE A 384 66.05 -45.45 34.42
N ILE A 385 65.29 -46.55 34.38
CA ILE A 385 64.27 -46.79 33.34
C ILE A 385 63.14 -45.76 33.45
N LYS A 386 62.71 -45.41 34.68
CA LYS A 386 61.67 -44.39 34.91
C LYS A 386 62.11 -42.98 34.50
N LYS A 387 63.40 -42.66 34.65
CA LYS A 387 63.95 -41.36 34.23
C LYS A 387 63.97 -41.21 32.71
N GLN A 388 64.38 -42.25 31.98
CA GLN A 388 64.42 -42.25 30.51
C GLN A 388 63.00 -42.15 29.91
N GLN A 389 62.02 -42.85 30.50
CA GLN A 389 60.61 -42.74 30.11
C GLN A 389 59.97 -41.38 30.44
N GLN A 390 60.52 -40.60 31.38
CA GLN A 390 60.06 -39.23 31.64
C GLN A 390 60.59 -38.25 30.59
N GLU A 391 61.84 -38.39 30.17
CA GLU A 391 62.45 -37.56 29.12
C GLU A 391 61.74 -37.76 27.76
N GLU A 392 61.39 -38.99 27.39
CA GLU A 392 60.59 -39.28 26.18
C GLU A 392 59.18 -38.70 26.26
N LYS A 393 58.54 -38.75 27.44
CA LYS A 393 57.22 -38.13 27.66
C LYS A 393 57.28 -36.61 27.60
N GLU A 394 58.39 -36.00 28.02
CA GLU A 394 58.61 -34.56 27.88
C GLU A 394 58.83 -34.16 26.42
N GLN A 395 59.61 -34.93 25.65
CA GLN A 395 59.75 -34.68 24.20
C GLN A 395 58.41 -34.79 23.46
N HIS A 396 57.62 -35.82 23.75
CA HIS A 396 56.27 -35.93 23.18
C HIS A 396 55.34 -34.78 23.59
N ARG A 397 55.50 -34.21 24.80
CA ARG A 397 54.76 -33.01 25.21
C ARG A 397 55.19 -31.79 24.42
N ILE A 398 56.49 -31.60 24.21
CA ILE A 398 57.04 -30.49 23.44
C ILE A 398 56.54 -30.56 21.98
N ASP A 399 56.60 -31.73 21.35
CA ASP A 399 56.12 -31.95 19.98
C ASP A 399 54.60 -31.74 19.86
N ALA A 400 53.84 -32.17 20.87
CA ALA A 400 52.40 -31.93 20.92
C ALA A 400 52.08 -30.43 21.03
N ILE A 401 52.83 -29.67 21.85
CA ILE A 401 52.66 -28.21 21.98
C ILE A 401 52.99 -27.51 20.66
N GLN A 402 54.11 -27.86 20.01
CA GLN A 402 54.49 -27.27 18.72
C GLN A 402 53.47 -27.56 17.61
N ASN A 403 52.90 -28.77 17.58
CA ASN A 403 51.85 -29.11 16.63
C ASN A 403 50.54 -28.36 16.91
N VAL A 404 50.19 -28.13 18.19
CA VAL A 404 49.05 -27.30 18.56
C VAL A 404 49.25 -25.86 18.11
N GLU A 405 50.43 -25.28 18.32
CA GLU A 405 50.77 -23.92 17.89
C GLU A 405 50.72 -23.75 16.37
N LYS A 406 51.31 -24.68 15.60
CA LYS A 406 51.23 -24.68 14.13
C LYS A 406 49.78 -24.75 13.63
N ASN A 407 48.98 -25.64 14.22
CA ASN A 407 47.55 -25.74 13.88
C ASN A 407 46.77 -24.47 14.23
N GLN A 408 47.14 -23.80 15.32
CA GLN A 408 46.54 -22.54 15.73
C GLN A 408 46.92 -21.41 14.77
N GLN A 409 48.17 -21.34 14.31
CA GLN A 409 48.60 -20.40 13.28
C GLN A 409 47.85 -20.61 11.96
N ILE A 410 47.72 -21.86 11.50
CA ILE A 410 46.98 -22.19 10.27
C ILE A 410 45.51 -21.74 10.39
N ARG A 411 44.85 -22.06 11.50
CA ARG A 411 43.47 -21.60 11.76
C ARG A 411 43.34 -20.08 11.78
N THR A 412 44.35 -19.39 12.31
CA THR A 412 44.38 -17.92 12.37
C THR A 412 44.54 -17.32 10.96
N MET A 413 45.41 -17.90 10.11
CA MET A 413 45.54 -17.50 8.71
C MET A 413 44.27 -17.78 7.90
N GLU A 414 43.64 -18.94 8.09
CA GLU A 414 42.36 -19.27 7.43
C GLU A 414 41.24 -18.31 7.84
N LEU A 415 41.16 -17.93 9.12
CA LEU A 415 40.20 -16.95 9.61
C LEU A 415 40.45 -15.57 8.98
N ASN A 416 41.70 -15.12 8.92
CA ASN A 416 42.04 -13.85 8.27
C ASN A 416 41.71 -13.86 6.78
N ASN A 417 42.03 -14.94 6.05
CA ASN A 417 41.67 -15.06 4.63
C ASN A 417 40.16 -15.03 4.41
N LYS A 418 39.38 -15.71 5.28
CA LYS A 418 37.91 -15.64 5.25
C LYS A 418 37.39 -14.21 5.53
N LEU A 419 38.09 -13.45 6.38
CA LEU A 419 37.74 -12.07 6.71
C LEU A 419 38.00 -11.15 5.51
N ILE A 420 39.16 -11.27 4.87
CA ILE A 420 39.53 -10.53 3.65
C ILE A 420 38.54 -10.79 2.51
N LEU A 421 38.20 -12.07 2.25
CA LEU A 421 37.22 -12.43 1.22
C LEU A 421 35.83 -11.84 1.52
N LYS A 422 35.41 -11.84 2.79
CA LYS A 422 34.15 -11.21 3.20
C LYS A 422 34.19 -9.70 3.00
N GLU A 423 35.31 -9.05 3.29
CA GLU A 423 35.49 -7.61 3.08
C GLU A 423 35.44 -7.24 1.60
N GLN A 424 36.10 -8.02 0.73
CA GLN A 424 36.01 -7.87 -0.72
C GLN A 424 34.57 -8.04 -1.22
N MET A 425 33.84 -9.07 -0.78
CA MET A 425 32.43 -9.25 -1.12
C MET A 425 31.55 -8.09 -0.63
N ILE A 426 31.85 -7.50 0.52
CA ILE A 426 31.10 -6.35 1.03
C ILE A 426 31.36 -5.12 0.16
N LEU A 427 32.61 -4.88 -0.25
CA LEU A 427 32.99 -3.79 -1.15
C LEU A 427 32.34 -3.95 -2.52
N GLU A 428 32.39 -5.14 -3.12
CA GLU A 428 31.71 -5.45 -4.38
C GLU A 428 30.20 -5.18 -4.28
N LYS A 429 29.53 -5.68 -3.23
CA LYS A 429 28.11 -5.41 -3.01
C LYS A 429 27.80 -3.94 -2.79
N GLN A 430 28.70 -3.18 -2.18
CA GLN A 430 28.53 -1.74 -2.02
C GLN A 430 28.65 -1.01 -3.37
N MET A 431 29.61 -1.40 -4.21
CA MET A 431 29.76 -0.86 -5.56
C MET A 431 28.55 -1.20 -6.45
N GLU A 432 28.08 -2.45 -6.43
CA GLU A 432 26.85 -2.87 -7.13
C GLU A 432 25.64 -2.06 -6.66
N LYS A 433 25.49 -1.87 -5.35
CA LYS A 433 24.40 -1.07 -4.79
C LYS A 433 24.46 0.38 -5.27
N GLN A 434 25.65 0.97 -5.35
CA GLN A 434 25.83 2.34 -5.88
C GLN A 434 25.46 2.41 -7.36
N GLN A 435 25.90 1.45 -8.18
CA GLN A 435 25.53 1.38 -9.60
C GLN A 435 24.02 1.24 -9.80
N ILE A 436 23.36 0.37 -9.03
CA ILE A 436 21.90 0.18 -9.07
C ILE A 436 21.20 1.49 -8.65
N GLN A 437 21.67 2.17 -7.61
CA GLN A 437 21.11 3.45 -7.18
C GLN A 437 21.26 4.54 -8.26
N GLU A 438 22.39 4.60 -8.97
CA GLU A 438 22.58 5.51 -10.10
C GLU A 438 21.64 5.19 -11.26
N GLN A 439 21.43 3.91 -11.58
CA GLN A 439 20.48 3.47 -12.60
C GLN A 439 19.03 3.84 -12.24
N ILE A 440 18.63 3.63 -10.97
CA ILE A 440 17.30 4.02 -10.48
C ILE A 440 17.09 5.52 -10.61
N LYS A 441 18.05 6.34 -10.15
CA LYS A 441 17.99 7.80 -10.28
C LYS A 441 17.87 8.24 -11.73
N LEU A 442 18.63 7.60 -12.63
CA LEU A 442 18.57 7.86 -14.06
C LEU A 442 17.18 7.55 -14.63
N GLN A 443 16.61 6.40 -14.24
CA GLN A 443 15.28 5.98 -14.66
C GLN A 443 14.18 6.93 -14.13
N GLU A 444 14.32 7.43 -12.91
CA GLU A 444 13.41 8.43 -12.33
C GLU A 444 13.47 9.76 -13.08
N ILE A 445 14.67 10.23 -13.43
CA ILE A 445 14.85 11.43 -14.24
C ILE A 445 14.16 11.27 -15.61
N LEU A 446 14.31 10.11 -16.25
CA LEU A 446 13.63 9.80 -17.51
C LEU A 446 12.10 9.79 -17.35
N LYS A 447 11.58 9.13 -16.31
CA LYS A 447 10.14 9.10 -16.01
C LYS A 447 9.56 10.50 -15.77
N MET A 448 10.27 11.36 -15.04
CA MET A 448 9.83 12.72 -14.77
C MET A 448 9.83 13.58 -16.04
N LYS A 449 10.83 13.41 -16.91
CA LYS A 449 10.85 14.06 -18.23
C LYS A 449 9.71 13.60 -19.12
N ASP A 450 9.47 12.29 -19.20
CA ASP A 450 8.36 11.73 -19.98
C ASP A 450 7.01 12.27 -19.51
N LYS A 451 6.79 12.36 -18.19
CA LYS A 451 5.58 12.95 -17.61
C LYS A 451 5.43 14.43 -18.00
N LYS A 452 6.49 15.22 -17.87
CA LYS A 452 6.47 16.64 -18.23
C LYS A 452 6.16 16.82 -19.71
N GLU A 453 6.81 16.04 -20.56
CA GLU A 453 6.60 16.08 -22.01
C GLU A 453 5.20 15.65 -22.41
N ALA A 454 4.65 14.60 -21.77
CA ALA A 454 3.27 14.16 -22.00
C ALA A 454 2.25 15.22 -21.60
N LEU A 455 2.47 15.94 -20.49
CA LEU A 455 1.65 17.07 -20.07
C LEU A 455 1.73 18.24 -21.07
N GLU A 456 2.93 18.61 -21.52
CA GLU A 456 3.11 19.64 -22.55
C GLU A 456 2.41 19.24 -23.87
N ARG A 457 2.53 17.98 -24.28
CA ARG A 457 1.86 17.44 -25.47
C ARG A 457 0.34 17.54 -25.33
N LEU A 458 -0.22 17.16 -24.17
CA LEU A 458 -1.64 17.27 -23.88
C LEU A 458 -2.12 18.72 -23.92
N GLN A 459 -1.37 19.62 -23.31
CA GLN A 459 -1.66 21.05 -23.34
C GLN A 459 -1.71 21.59 -24.78
N ARG A 460 -0.72 21.26 -25.61
CA ARG A 460 -0.69 21.66 -27.03
C ARG A 460 -1.88 21.12 -27.83
N LYS A 461 -2.30 19.87 -27.56
CA LYS A 461 -3.51 19.30 -28.18
C LYS A 461 -4.76 20.10 -27.83
N GLN A 462 -4.95 20.39 -26.53
CA GLN A 462 -6.07 21.18 -26.06
C GLN A 462 -6.06 22.61 -26.61
N GLU A 463 -4.88 23.22 -26.73
CA GLU A 463 -4.72 24.54 -27.35
C GLU A 463 -5.14 24.53 -28.82
N TYR A 464 -4.73 23.51 -29.58
CA TYR A 464 -5.13 23.34 -30.97
C TYR A 464 -6.64 23.09 -31.12
N GLU A 465 -7.24 22.24 -30.26
CA GLU A 465 -8.69 22.03 -30.24
C GLU A 465 -9.45 23.32 -29.93
N LYS A 466 -8.98 24.10 -28.94
CA LYS A 466 -9.55 25.41 -28.61
C LYS A 466 -9.44 26.39 -29.78
N GLU A 467 -8.30 26.42 -30.47
CA GLU A 467 -8.09 27.26 -31.66
C GLU A 467 -9.02 26.84 -32.80
N SER A 468 -9.16 25.55 -33.07
CA SER A 468 -10.08 25.01 -34.08
C SER A 468 -11.54 25.37 -33.76
N LEU A 469 -11.95 25.25 -32.50
CA LEU A 469 -13.29 25.67 -32.06
C LEU A 469 -13.49 27.18 -32.20
N ARG A 470 -12.48 28.00 -31.87
CA ARG A 470 -12.54 29.45 -32.07
C ARG A 470 -12.70 29.81 -33.55
N GLN A 471 -11.94 29.17 -34.44
CA GLN A 471 -12.06 29.37 -35.89
C GLN A 471 -13.46 29.01 -36.38
N LYS A 472 -14.03 27.87 -35.95
CA LYS A 472 -15.42 27.47 -36.28
C LYS A 472 -16.45 28.48 -35.76
N ILE A 473 -16.25 29.03 -34.56
CA ILE A 473 -17.12 30.08 -34.01
C ILE A 473 -17.00 31.36 -34.84
N GLU A 474 -15.79 31.80 -35.17
CA GLU A 474 -15.55 32.98 -36.00
C GLU A 474 -16.17 32.84 -37.40
N GLU A 475 -16.06 31.68 -38.02
CA GLU A 475 -16.72 31.40 -39.30
C GLU A 475 -18.24 31.47 -39.19
N LYS A 476 -18.84 30.88 -38.14
CA LYS A 476 -20.28 30.99 -37.88
C LYS A 476 -20.72 32.43 -37.61
N MET A 477 -19.91 33.21 -36.90
CA MET A 477 -20.16 34.63 -36.67
C MET A 477 -20.12 35.41 -37.99
N ARG A 478 -19.10 35.20 -38.83
CA ARG A 478 -19.02 35.83 -40.17
C ARG A 478 -20.22 35.46 -41.04
N ARG A 479 -20.65 34.19 -41.04
CA ARG A 479 -21.86 33.75 -41.74
C ARG A 479 -23.11 34.47 -41.21
N THR A 480 -23.23 34.61 -39.89
CA THR A 480 -24.35 35.31 -39.24
C THR A 480 -24.36 36.80 -39.58
N ASP A 481 -23.20 37.46 -39.55
CA ASP A 481 -23.03 38.87 -39.92
C ASP A 481 -23.39 39.11 -41.39
N ASN A 482 -22.96 38.21 -42.29
CA ASN A 482 -23.34 38.25 -43.70
C ASN A 482 -24.86 38.10 -43.91
N LEU A 483 -25.49 37.17 -43.19
CA LEU A 483 -26.95 36.99 -43.23
C LEU A 483 -27.69 38.22 -42.66
N GLN A 484 -27.16 38.81 -41.59
CA GLN A 484 -27.71 40.02 -40.99
C GLN A 484 -27.59 41.21 -41.95
N LEU A 485 -26.44 41.35 -42.63
CA LEU A 485 -26.23 42.38 -43.65
C LEU A 485 -27.21 42.21 -44.83
N GLN A 486 -27.41 40.98 -45.32
CA GLN A 486 -28.41 40.69 -46.35
C GLN A 486 -29.83 41.04 -45.89
N LYS A 487 -30.19 40.68 -44.64
CA LYS A 487 -31.48 41.03 -44.05
C LYS A 487 -31.69 42.54 -43.95
N SER A 488 -30.66 43.29 -43.55
CA SER A 488 -30.71 44.76 -43.49
C SER A 488 -30.91 45.37 -44.88
N ARG A 489 -30.19 44.89 -45.91
CA ARG A 489 -30.39 45.33 -47.31
C ARG A 489 -31.83 45.11 -47.78
N ILE A 490 -32.41 43.94 -47.47
CA ILE A 490 -33.82 43.64 -47.82
C ILE A 490 -34.78 44.58 -47.06
N GLN A 491 -34.50 44.91 -45.80
CA GLN A 491 -35.31 45.85 -45.03
C GLN A 491 -35.24 47.28 -45.59
N GLU A 492 -34.05 47.74 -45.99
CA GLU A 492 -33.87 49.04 -46.66
C GLU A 492 -34.64 49.11 -47.98
N GLN A 493 -34.55 48.06 -48.81
CA GLN A 493 -35.36 47.96 -50.05
C GLN A 493 -36.86 48.02 -49.76
N ARG A 494 -37.35 47.32 -48.72
CA ARG A 494 -38.76 47.39 -48.30
C ARG A 494 -39.16 48.79 -47.83
N LEU A 495 -38.27 49.50 -47.16
CA LEU A 495 -38.51 50.87 -46.71
C LEU A 495 -38.61 51.83 -47.90
N GLN A 496 -37.71 51.71 -48.88
CA GLN A 496 -37.75 52.47 -50.12
C GLN A 496 -39.04 52.20 -50.89
N MET A 497 -39.43 50.93 -51.07
CA MET A 497 -40.70 50.56 -51.71
C MET A 497 -41.91 51.14 -50.96
N LYS A 498 -41.88 51.16 -49.63
CA LYS A 498 -42.94 51.77 -48.81
C LYS A 498 -42.99 53.29 -48.99
N GLN A 499 -41.85 53.97 -49.10
CA GLN A 499 -41.78 55.41 -49.38
C GLN A 499 -42.36 55.71 -50.77
N ILE A 500 -42.00 54.94 -51.80
CA ILE A 500 -42.56 55.07 -53.15
C ILE A 500 -44.07 54.85 -53.14
N ALA A 501 -44.55 53.80 -52.48
CA ALA A 501 -45.99 53.51 -52.37
C ALA A 501 -46.75 54.60 -51.60
N ASN A 502 -46.13 55.18 -50.56
CA ASN A 502 -46.71 56.32 -49.84
C ASN A 502 -46.79 57.57 -50.73
N TYR A 503 -45.75 57.84 -51.51
CA TYR A 503 -45.73 58.96 -52.45
C TYR A 503 -46.85 58.82 -53.51
N GLN A 504 -46.98 57.65 -54.13
CA GLN A 504 -48.08 57.34 -55.06
C GLN A 504 -49.46 57.49 -54.39
N LYS A 505 -49.58 57.09 -53.11
CA LYS A 505 -50.82 57.26 -52.35
C LYS A 505 -51.14 58.74 -52.08
N GLU A 506 -50.14 59.55 -51.76
CA GLU A 506 -50.31 61.00 -51.58
C GLU A 506 -50.67 61.68 -52.89
N GLU A 507 -50.05 61.29 -54.00
CA GLU A 507 -50.37 61.77 -55.35
C GLU A 507 -51.82 61.43 -55.73
N LEU A 508 -52.24 60.18 -55.54
CA LEU A 508 -53.63 59.77 -55.72
C LEU A 508 -54.58 60.54 -54.81
N LYS A 509 -54.21 60.75 -53.54
CA LYS A 509 -55.02 61.54 -52.59
C LYS A 509 -55.17 62.98 -53.08
N HIS A 510 -54.10 63.57 -53.61
CA HIS A 510 -54.11 64.91 -54.19
C HIS A 510 -55.00 64.97 -55.45
N GLN A 511 -54.90 63.97 -56.35
CA GLN A 511 -55.81 63.84 -57.49
C GLN A 511 -57.27 63.73 -57.04
N PHE A 512 -57.57 62.90 -56.03
CA PHE A 512 -58.91 62.80 -55.44
C PHE A 512 -59.38 64.11 -54.81
N GLU A 513 -58.49 64.86 -54.18
CA GLU A 513 -58.82 66.16 -53.57
C GLU A 513 -59.13 67.22 -54.64
N LEU A 514 -58.39 67.23 -55.76
CA LEU A 514 -58.69 68.05 -56.94
C LEU A 514 -60.04 67.69 -57.56
N ILE A 515 -60.36 66.40 -57.66
CA ILE A 515 -61.68 65.92 -58.12
C ILE A 515 -62.79 66.35 -57.15
N LYS A 516 -62.58 66.22 -55.84
CA LYS A 516 -63.54 66.61 -54.80
C LYS A 516 -63.82 68.12 -54.78
N GLN A 517 -62.85 68.94 -55.19
CA GLN A 517 -62.99 70.39 -55.34
C GLN A 517 -63.71 70.82 -56.63
N GLY A 518 -64.17 69.88 -57.47
CA GLY A 518 -65.01 70.18 -58.64
C GLY A 518 -64.27 70.78 -59.84
N LYS A 519 -62.94 70.74 -59.88
CA LYS A 519 -62.11 71.24 -61.00
C LYS A 519 -61.89 70.15 -62.06
N ILE A 520 -62.98 69.67 -62.67
CA ILE A 520 -62.95 68.51 -63.59
C ILE A 520 -62.33 68.87 -64.97
N GLU A 521 -62.28 70.14 -65.36
CA GLU A 521 -61.83 70.54 -66.71
C GLU A 521 -60.31 70.59 -66.93
N ILE A 522 -59.47 70.36 -65.91
CA ILE A 522 -58.00 70.43 -66.06
C ILE A 522 -57.34 69.03 -66.15
N LEU A 523 -58.03 67.96 -65.77
CA LEU A 523 -57.47 66.60 -65.81
C LEU A 523 -57.49 65.94 -67.20
N GLN A 524 -58.21 66.52 -68.17
CA GLN A 524 -58.27 65.98 -69.53
C GLN A 524 -57.13 66.50 -70.44
N GLN A 525 -56.41 67.55 -70.04
CA GLN A 525 -55.28 68.10 -70.83
C GLN A 525 -53.90 67.57 -70.43
N SER A 526 -53.72 67.04 -69.21
CA SER A 526 -52.42 66.49 -68.79
C SER A 526 -52.21 65.03 -69.23
N ILE A 527 -53.28 64.25 -69.44
CA ILE A 527 -53.17 62.84 -69.84
C ILE A 527 -52.76 62.67 -71.32
N GLN A 528 -52.90 63.72 -72.16
CA GLN A 528 -52.48 63.66 -73.57
C GLN A 528 -51.01 64.02 -73.83
N ASN A 529 -50.27 64.59 -72.85
CA ASN A 529 -48.91 65.09 -73.09
C ASN A 529 -47.78 64.29 -72.41
N GLU A 530 -48.07 63.27 -71.59
CA GLU A 530 -47.03 62.46 -70.94
C GLU A 530 -46.86 61.05 -71.53
N CYS A 531 -47.36 60.81 -72.75
CA CYS A 531 -47.23 59.52 -73.43
C CYS A 531 -46.08 59.46 -74.46
N GLN A 532 -45.08 60.36 -74.42
CA GLN A 532 -43.99 60.38 -75.43
C GLN A 532 -42.56 60.58 -74.92
N GLN A 533 -42.26 60.69 -73.63
CA GLN A 533 -40.87 60.83 -73.18
C GLN A 533 -40.60 60.02 -71.93
N GLN A 534 -40.24 58.76 -72.14
CA GLN A 534 -39.38 57.96 -71.25
C GLN A 534 -38.98 56.67 -71.99
N GLN A 535 -38.21 56.83 -73.07
CA GLN A 535 -37.23 55.84 -73.51
C GLN A 535 -35.87 56.30 -73.00
N GLU A 536 -35.01 55.35 -72.63
CA GLU A 536 -33.63 55.52 -72.12
C GLU A 536 -33.48 55.78 -70.62
N PHE A 537 -33.57 54.73 -69.81
CA PHE A 537 -32.46 54.22 -68.97
C PHE A 537 -32.99 53.16 -67.99
N CYS A 538 -32.64 51.89 -68.25
CA CYS A 538 -32.25 50.85 -67.27
C CYS A 538 -32.36 49.48 -67.94
N GLN A 539 -31.25 49.02 -68.50
CA GLN A 539 -31.01 47.60 -68.72
C GLN A 539 -30.72 46.98 -67.35
N ILE A 540 -31.65 46.16 -66.85
CA ILE A 540 -31.33 45.13 -65.85
C ILE A 540 -31.89 43.83 -66.41
N GLU A 541 -30.97 42.89 -66.58
CA GLU A 541 -31.16 41.59 -67.20
C GLU A 541 -32.24 40.76 -66.49
N ASP A 542 -32.91 39.97 -67.33
CA ASP A 542 -33.95 39.01 -67.00
C ASP A 542 -33.47 37.94 -66.01
N HIS A 543 -34.16 37.80 -64.89
CA HIS A 543 -34.32 36.50 -64.24
C HIS A 543 -35.78 36.27 -63.80
N PRO A 544 -36.26 35.02 -63.91
CA PRO A 544 -37.68 34.74 -64.11
C PRO A 544 -38.50 34.81 -62.82
N ILE A 545 -39.64 35.48 -63.00
CA ILE A 545 -40.95 35.25 -62.38
C ILE A 545 -41.03 33.95 -61.56
N SER A 546 -41.22 34.07 -60.24
CA SER A 546 -41.94 33.04 -59.48
C SER A 546 -42.82 33.66 -58.40
N ASN A 547 -44.10 33.32 -58.52
CA ASN A 547 -45.30 33.84 -57.88
C ASN A 547 -45.21 34.10 -56.36
N GLN A 548 -45.47 35.36 -55.98
CA GLN A 548 -45.83 35.73 -54.62
C GLN A 548 -47.25 35.24 -54.28
N LYS A 549 -47.38 34.23 -53.42
CA LYS A 549 -48.61 33.98 -52.66
C LYS A 549 -48.62 34.81 -51.38
N LYS A 550 -49.74 35.49 -51.18
CA LYS A 550 -50.14 36.23 -49.98
C LYS A 550 -50.21 35.28 -48.79
N GLY A 551 -49.54 35.61 -47.70
CA GLY A 551 -49.65 34.91 -46.42
C GLY A 551 -49.31 35.84 -45.26
N ARG A 552 -50.35 36.40 -44.65
CA ARG A 552 -50.31 37.17 -43.39
C ARG A 552 -50.22 36.18 -42.21
N PRO A 553 -49.41 36.45 -41.19
CA PRO A 553 -49.86 36.21 -39.81
C PRO A 553 -49.62 37.48 -38.97
N GLN A 554 -50.64 38.11 -38.41
CA GLN A 554 -51.23 37.80 -37.09
C GLN A 554 -50.20 37.59 -35.97
N THR A 555 -50.05 38.68 -35.24
CA THR A 555 -49.72 38.79 -33.81
C THR A 555 -50.08 37.57 -32.97
N ALA A 556 -49.09 36.94 -32.35
CA ALA A 556 -49.26 36.25 -31.07
C ALA A 556 -47.93 36.26 -30.29
N LEU A 557 -47.97 36.92 -29.13
CA LEU A 557 -46.96 36.85 -28.07
C LEU A 557 -46.80 35.41 -27.57
N PRO A 558 -45.62 35.06 -27.03
CA PRO A 558 -45.63 34.80 -25.59
C PRO A 558 -44.48 35.48 -24.83
N LYS A 559 -44.78 35.82 -23.58
CA LYS A 559 -43.87 36.30 -22.54
C LYS A 559 -43.19 35.11 -21.83
N LYS A 560 -41.90 35.30 -21.51
CA LYS A 560 -41.14 34.98 -20.25
C LYS A 560 -39.75 34.45 -20.60
N LYS A 561 -38.72 35.25 -20.30
CA LYS A 561 -37.77 35.13 -19.17
C LYS A 561 -36.79 33.99 -19.37
N ASP A 562 -35.53 34.35 -19.68
CA ASP A 562 -34.40 34.06 -18.80
C ASP A 562 -33.25 35.04 -19.06
N GLU A 563 -32.65 35.48 -17.96
CA GLU A 563 -31.54 36.43 -17.87
C GLU A 563 -30.26 35.82 -18.44
N VAL A 564 -29.71 36.46 -19.48
CA VAL A 564 -28.34 36.20 -19.93
C VAL A 564 -27.40 37.09 -19.13
N SER A 565 -26.73 36.51 -18.14
CA SER A 565 -25.58 37.15 -17.49
C SER A 565 -24.39 37.13 -18.44
N ARG A 566 -23.79 38.31 -18.66
CA ARG A 566 -22.51 38.49 -19.33
C ARG A 566 -21.38 38.22 -18.33
N PRO A 567 -20.31 37.48 -18.67
CA PRO A 567 -19.05 37.66 -17.97
C PRO A 567 -18.31 38.85 -18.59
N LYS A 568 -18.23 39.95 -17.83
CA LYS A 568 -17.25 41.00 -18.12
C LYS A 568 -15.86 40.53 -17.69
N SER A 569 -14.93 40.86 -18.56
CA SER A 569 -13.49 40.67 -18.49
C SER A 569 -12.83 41.09 -17.18
N ALA A 570 -11.74 40.40 -16.90
CA ALA A 570 -10.72 40.69 -15.92
C ALA A 570 -10.13 42.11 -16.02
N LEU A 571 -9.86 42.72 -14.86
CA LEU A 571 -8.59 43.35 -14.42
C LEU A 571 -8.92 44.48 -13.44
N THR A 572 -8.61 44.29 -12.15
CA THR A 572 -7.69 45.13 -11.35
C THR A 572 -7.56 44.62 -9.91
N LYS A 573 -6.38 44.07 -9.64
CA LYS A 573 -5.52 44.21 -8.44
C LYS A 573 -6.10 44.71 -7.09
N LYS A 574 -5.79 43.88 -6.09
CA LYS A 574 -5.12 44.18 -4.79
C LYS A 574 -5.97 44.59 -3.57
N VAL A 575 -5.93 43.66 -2.59
CA VAL A 575 -5.57 43.87 -1.18
C VAL A 575 -6.49 44.76 -0.34
N GLN A 576 -7.38 44.10 0.43
CA GLN A 576 -7.59 44.24 1.89
C GLN A 576 -8.80 43.35 2.23
N ASN A 577 -8.57 42.19 2.84
CA ASN A 577 -8.55 41.95 4.29
C ASN A 577 -9.94 42.12 4.93
N GLU A 578 -10.38 41.01 5.55
CA GLU A 578 -11.43 40.89 6.57
C GLU A 578 -12.86 41.25 6.15
N GLU A 579 -13.61 40.23 5.73
CA GLU A 579 -15.03 39.99 6.10
C GLU A 579 -15.57 38.86 5.21
N LYS A 580 -15.17 37.61 5.50
CA LYS A 580 -15.84 36.43 4.92
C LYS A 580 -17.20 36.29 5.58
N LYS A 581 -18.19 36.97 4.99
CA LYS A 581 -19.59 36.62 5.09
C LYS A 581 -19.76 35.14 4.75
N VAL A 582 -20.27 34.40 5.72
CA VAL A 582 -20.77 33.04 5.58
C VAL A 582 -21.90 33.07 4.54
N ILE A 583 -21.55 32.85 3.28
CA ILE A 583 -22.52 32.43 2.27
C ILE A 583 -22.85 30.99 2.65
N LYS A 584 -23.94 30.80 3.41
CA LYS A 584 -24.60 29.50 3.56
C LYS A 584 -25.11 29.12 2.18
N VAL A 585 -24.25 28.46 1.39
CA VAL A 585 -24.70 27.65 0.28
C VAL A 585 -25.66 26.65 0.90
N HIS A 586 -26.92 26.71 0.51
CA HIS A 586 -27.91 25.71 0.87
C HIS A 586 -27.53 24.45 0.10
N ILE A 587 -26.56 23.71 0.64
CA ILE A 587 -26.22 22.38 0.17
C ILE A 587 -27.46 21.54 0.44
N ASP A 588 -27.97 20.87 -0.58
CA ASP A 588 -29.07 19.91 -0.44
C ASP A 588 -28.77 18.98 0.73
N GLN A 589 -29.71 18.86 1.68
CA GLN A 589 -29.55 18.01 2.87
C GLN A 589 -29.23 16.55 2.49
N GLN A 590 -29.66 16.11 1.31
CA GLN A 590 -29.30 14.79 0.76
C GLN A 590 -27.81 14.68 0.43
N LYS A 591 -27.22 15.68 -0.23
CA LYS A 591 -25.77 15.69 -0.52
C LYS A 591 -24.93 15.76 0.76
N GLN A 592 -25.42 16.43 1.80
CA GLN A 592 -24.76 16.41 3.11
C GLN A 592 -24.78 15.02 3.75
N CYS A 593 -25.92 14.32 3.71
CA CYS A 593 -26.00 12.96 4.24
C CYS A 593 -25.13 11.97 3.45
N GLU A 594 -25.07 12.11 2.12
CA GLU A 594 -24.21 11.29 1.25
C GLU A 594 -22.73 11.55 1.52
N LEU A 595 -22.35 12.81 1.75
CA LEU A 595 -20.99 13.19 2.09
C LEU A 595 -20.58 12.68 3.48
N GLU A 596 -21.44 12.81 4.49
CA GLU A 596 -21.19 12.24 5.83
C GLU A 596 -21.06 10.70 5.79
N PHE A 597 -21.91 10.02 5.01
CA PHE A 597 -21.82 8.58 4.83
C PHE A 597 -20.51 8.16 4.13
N LEU A 598 -20.12 8.89 3.08
CA LEU A 598 -18.87 8.66 2.38
C LEU A 598 -17.67 8.88 3.30
N GLU A 599 -17.65 9.97 4.09
CA GLU A 599 -16.60 10.24 5.07
C GLU A 599 -16.48 9.14 6.12
N GLN A 600 -17.60 8.60 6.62
CA GLN A 600 -17.60 7.46 7.54
C GLN A 600 -17.01 6.21 6.90
N GLN A 601 -17.39 5.90 5.66
CA GLN A 601 -16.85 4.76 4.94
C GLN A 601 -15.34 4.90 4.71
N GLN A 602 -14.89 6.10 4.33
CA GLN A 602 -13.47 6.42 4.14
C GLN A 602 -12.68 6.29 5.44
N GLN A 603 -13.23 6.78 6.57
CA GLN A 603 -12.63 6.60 7.89
C GLN A 603 -12.49 5.12 8.26
N GLU A 604 -13.52 4.31 8.03
CA GLU A 604 -13.48 2.87 8.32
C GLU A 604 -12.45 2.15 7.45
N GLU A 605 -12.37 2.45 6.15
CA GLU A 605 -11.35 1.92 5.25
C GLU A 605 -9.93 2.29 5.68
N MET A 606 -9.73 3.54 6.11
CA MET A 606 -8.45 4.01 6.62
C MET A 606 -8.04 3.28 7.91
N ILE A 607 -8.97 3.13 8.85
CA ILE A 607 -8.75 2.39 10.10
C ILE A 607 -8.37 0.94 9.80
N ASN A 608 -9.11 0.27 8.93
CA ASN A 608 -8.84 -1.12 8.54
C ASN A 608 -7.45 -1.29 7.90
N LEU A 609 -7.03 -0.34 7.06
CA LEU A 609 -5.69 -0.34 6.47
C LEU A 609 -4.61 -0.17 7.55
N LEU A 610 -4.79 0.79 8.47
CA LEU A 610 -3.86 1.07 9.55
C LEU A 610 -3.72 -0.10 10.52
N GLU A 611 -4.83 -0.75 10.91
CA GLU A 611 -4.81 -1.92 11.77
C GLU A 611 -4.07 -3.11 11.12
N ASN A 612 -4.28 -3.33 9.82
CA ASN A 612 -3.56 -4.37 9.09
C ASN A 612 -2.06 -4.08 9.00
N GLU A 613 -1.66 -2.83 8.72
CA GLU A 613 -0.25 -2.45 8.72
C GLU A 613 0.39 -2.53 10.11
N GLN A 614 -0.35 -2.18 11.17
CA GLN A 614 0.12 -2.34 12.55
C GLN A 614 0.32 -3.82 12.90
N ARG A 615 -0.59 -4.70 12.46
CA ARG A 615 -0.44 -6.15 12.66
C ARG A 615 0.81 -6.68 11.93
N LEU A 616 1.02 -6.26 10.69
CA LEU A 616 2.22 -6.64 9.93
C LEU A 616 3.49 -6.13 10.59
N GLU A 617 3.50 -4.91 11.13
CA GLU A 617 4.66 -4.39 11.86
C GLU A 617 4.97 -5.22 13.12
N GLN A 618 3.95 -5.62 13.88
CA GLN A 618 4.14 -6.54 15.02
C GLN A 618 4.69 -7.90 14.60
N GLU A 619 4.31 -8.42 13.42
CA GLU A 619 4.86 -9.65 12.87
C GLU A 619 6.33 -9.48 12.49
N ARG A 620 6.70 -8.35 11.86
CA ARG A 620 8.08 -8.00 11.53
C ARG A 620 8.95 -7.90 12.78
N GLU A 621 8.49 -7.21 13.82
CA GLU A 621 9.20 -7.11 15.11
C GLU A 621 9.42 -8.49 15.74
N LYS A 622 8.39 -9.35 15.73
CA LYS A 622 8.51 -10.73 16.21
C LYS A 622 9.52 -11.54 15.40
N GLN A 623 9.57 -11.36 14.09
CA GLN A 623 10.55 -12.03 13.23
C GLN A 623 11.97 -11.54 13.51
N LEU A 624 12.18 -10.22 13.69
CA LEU A 624 13.48 -9.67 14.07
C LEU A 624 13.96 -10.16 15.43
N TYR A 625 13.06 -10.33 16.39
CA TYR A 625 13.40 -10.81 17.73
C TYR A 625 13.77 -12.30 17.76
N GLN A 626 13.23 -13.10 16.83
CA GLN A 626 13.49 -14.55 16.77
C GLN A 626 14.85 -14.90 16.13
N ILE A 627 15.53 -13.94 15.51
CA ILE A 627 16.75 -14.20 14.73
C ILE A 627 17.98 -13.89 15.56
N GLU A 628 18.70 -14.94 15.93
CA GLU A 628 19.95 -14.85 16.71
C GLU A 628 21.12 -14.31 15.88
N ASN A 629 21.10 -14.53 14.56
CA ASN A 629 22.17 -14.08 13.67
C ASN A 629 22.01 -12.59 13.29
N LYS A 630 22.90 -11.76 13.83
CA LYS A 630 22.92 -10.30 13.61
C LYS A 630 22.99 -9.88 12.13
N GLN A 631 23.66 -10.65 11.26
CA GLN A 631 23.72 -10.31 9.82
C GLN A 631 22.38 -10.54 9.13
N GLU A 632 21.68 -11.61 9.47
CA GLU A 632 20.36 -11.91 8.90
C GLU A 632 19.31 -10.96 9.46
N GLN A 633 19.44 -10.57 10.73
CA GLN A 633 18.62 -9.53 11.35
C GLN A 633 18.75 -8.19 10.60
N LEU A 634 19.97 -7.75 10.28
CA LEU A 634 20.22 -6.54 9.49
C LEU A 634 19.70 -6.63 8.04
N ARG A 635 19.73 -7.83 7.44
CA ARG A 635 19.18 -8.07 6.11
C ARG A 635 17.66 -7.94 6.13
N LEU A 636 17.00 -8.55 7.10
CA LEU A 636 15.54 -8.47 7.24
C LEU A 636 15.07 -7.08 7.63
N GLU A 637 15.80 -6.35 8.47
CA GLU A 637 15.49 -4.94 8.76
C GLU A 637 15.43 -4.09 7.48
N LYS A 638 16.35 -4.34 6.52
CA LYS A 638 16.33 -3.64 5.22
C LYS A 638 15.11 -4.03 4.38
N ILE A 639 14.71 -5.30 4.41
CA ILE A 639 13.52 -5.78 3.69
C ILE A 639 12.27 -5.14 4.30
N PHE A 640 12.16 -5.16 5.63
CA PHE A 640 11.06 -4.54 6.36
C PHE A 640 11.00 -3.03 6.18
N GLN A 641 12.14 -2.36 6.03
CA GLN A 641 12.14 -0.94 5.68
C GLN A 641 11.50 -0.68 4.32
N ILE A 642 11.78 -1.51 3.31
CA ILE A 642 11.13 -1.43 1.99
C ILE A 642 9.62 -1.66 2.13
N GLU A 643 9.21 -2.64 2.93
CA GLU A 643 7.80 -2.90 3.17
C GLU A 643 7.09 -1.77 3.93
N ARG A 644 7.75 -1.13 4.91
CA ARG A 644 7.24 0.08 5.60
C ARG A 644 7.04 1.22 4.62
N ASP A 645 7.97 1.42 3.68
CA ASP A 645 7.84 2.46 2.66
C ASP A 645 6.69 2.14 1.67
N GLN A 646 6.49 0.86 1.34
CA GLN A 646 5.30 0.42 0.58
C GLN A 646 3.99 0.59 1.37
N ALA A 647 4.00 0.37 2.68
CA ALA A 647 2.86 0.62 3.56
C ALA A 647 2.48 2.11 3.59
N LYS A 648 3.47 2.99 3.77
CA LYS A 648 3.28 4.46 3.69
C LYS A 648 2.68 4.87 2.35
N LYS A 649 3.18 4.27 1.26
CA LYS A 649 2.65 4.55 -0.08
C LYS A 649 1.17 4.13 -0.20
N ARG A 650 0.80 2.93 0.27
CA ARG A 650 -0.60 2.46 0.26
C ARG A 650 -1.53 3.37 1.07
N ILE A 651 -1.07 3.91 2.19
CA ILE A 651 -1.83 4.88 3.00
C ILE A 651 -2.03 6.19 2.24
N LEU A 652 -0.99 6.73 1.60
CA LEU A 652 -1.08 7.93 0.79
C LEU A 652 -1.99 7.75 -0.43
N ASP A 653 -1.85 6.64 -1.16
CA ASP A 653 -2.67 6.33 -2.32
C ASP A 653 -4.16 6.26 -1.90
N LEU A 654 -4.49 5.63 -0.76
CA LEU A 654 -5.86 5.59 -0.24
C LEU A 654 -6.38 6.98 0.20
N GLN A 655 -5.55 7.80 0.83
CA GLN A 655 -5.92 9.18 1.19
C GLN A 655 -6.24 10.03 -0.04
N ASP A 656 -5.48 9.86 -1.12
CA ASP A 656 -5.71 10.60 -2.36
C ASP A 656 -6.95 10.07 -3.10
N GLU A 657 -7.21 8.76 -3.09
CA GLU A 657 -8.49 8.18 -3.54
C GLU A 657 -9.68 8.77 -2.77
N HIS A 658 -9.58 8.86 -1.44
CA HIS A 658 -10.63 9.44 -0.59
C HIS A 658 -10.90 10.91 -0.93
N LYS A 659 -9.85 11.72 -1.11
CA LYS A 659 -9.99 13.12 -1.55
C LYS A 659 -10.65 13.23 -2.91
N ASN A 660 -10.24 12.42 -3.89
CA ASN A 660 -10.80 12.44 -5.23
C ASN A 660 -12.30 12.09 -5.22
N GLN A 661 -12.71 11.12 -4.39
CA GLN A 661 -14.13 10.77 -4.22
C GLN A 661 -14.95 11.92 -3.63
N ILE A 662 -14.41 12.64 -2.64
CA ILE A 662 -15.08 13.82 -2.07
C ILE A 662 -15.17 14.92 -3.13
N GLU A 663 -14.08 15.20 -3.86
CA GLU A 663 -14.08 16.21 -4.94
C GLU A 663 -15.07 15.86 -6.06
N GLU A 664 -15.18 14.59 -6.43
CA GLU A 664 -16.14 14.12 -7.43
C GLU A 664 -17.59 14.28 -6.94
N LEU A 665 -17.88 13.94 -5.68
CA LEU A 665 -19.21 14.11 -5.08
C LEU A 665 -19.60 15.58 -4.91
N MET A 666 -18.62 16.47 -4.70
CA MET A 666 -18.83 17.92 -4.62
C MET A 666 -18.93 18.60 -5.98
N SER A 667 -18.38 18.01 -7.03
CA SER A 667 -18.40 18.56 -8.40
C SER A 667 -19.67 18.19 -9.17
N ASN A 668 -20.32 17.09 -8.80
CA ASN A 668 -21.65 16.68 -9.27
C ASN A 668 -22.75 17.29 -8.40
#